data_AF-A0A4U5NC48-F1
#
_entry.id   AF-A0A4U5NC48-F1
#
_cell.length_a   1.000
_cell.length_b   1.000
_cell.length_c   1.000
_cell.angle_alpha   90.00
_cell.angle_beta   90.00
_cell.angle_gamma   90.00
#
_symmetry.space_group_name_H-M   'P 1'
#
loop_
_entity.id
_entity.type
_entity.pdbx_description
1 polymer ?
#
loop_
_entity_poly.entity_id
_entity_poly.type
_entity_poly.pdbx_seq_one_letter_code
_entity_poly.pdbx_strand_id
1 'polypeptide(L)'
;MAKRGLVICSLANVLLFLVGCGLICAGLVVWLSVFPDKFVDELKKNKILGLNDDGSKNDYTRGWLDGTDGIRQNYYFYDYTNYYGIVDRGAKPDVYEKGPYVYNKVYTYAESYFINDTRDFVYNYTTTYVFDPIRSCPTCKPNDTFTTPDPVFQLMMGIFSSKSKVCQLLSAAMGVGSIDMCHLLEQGGMPPLFSIPADLQPIVDYITNHLPSLVGLGTLGFDHKAPFVEVSVEDLLYKGYNDPLIGSVLKGFIKIVNEIVDNVKLPLPLPHINVNFSQVPSIHLFTNNSNDYKYTLLTGKLNYKEVGEMVGFTNLDGSIATTRDNGVTYLPENWWNVSNADYESCPEDLKRLASQLNGTSGQFFHVKLDKKSQPYVYVEDICRSLKFVYDSETTVRDVDGYRFVIDSDTFNYNVPSNCGFCTKLNANFYDRLEGEFCLPNGLLHLGGCKSPTNININIPGMEQLGGLLAAEIIKIPVVASNPHFFGADQQVIDLFPRFKPTKEKDMTTLDIEPQTGTLLQAHKRMQLNVLVRQFPNISSFSSILPGAYPMFWVDETYTIDDSSLKSLQGVLGMKNTIKLVCYIVGVGLGSLLVVISLVSCFANICCVNRPEEHNRVQPESKFEDYRLSPARREGSGELRARTNVGSGGDKSQY
;
A
#
# COMPACT_ATOMS: atom_id res chain seq x y z
N MET A 1 -52.36 23.39 59.42
CA MET A 1 -51.79 23.62 58.06
C MET A 1 -50.32 23.22 57.96
N ALA A 2 -49.49 23.41 58.99
CA ALA A 2 -48.05 23.07 58.97
C ALA A 2 -47.69 21.60 58.62
N LYS A 3 -48.42 20.60 59.12
CA LYS A 3 -48.16 19.17 58.80
C LYS A 3 -48.42 18.79 57.34
N ARG A 4 -49.34 19.48 56.63
CA ARG A 4 -49.59 19.22 55.19
C ARG A 4 -48.47 19.78 54.31
N GLY A 5 -47.90 20.93 54.66
CA GLY A 5 -46.76 21.51 53.94
C GLY A 5 -45.48 20.67 54.05
N LEU A 6 -45.23 20.06 55.22
CA LEU A 6 -44.06 19.22 55.45
C LEU A 6 -44.06 17.93 54.60
N VAL A 7 -45.23 17.29 54.47
CA VAL A 7 -45.40 16.07 53.65
C VAL A 7 -45.22 16.38 52.16
N ILE A 8 -45.72 17.53 51.70
CA ILE A 8 -45.58 17.97 50.31
C ILE A 8 -44.11 18.29 49.97
N CYS A 9 -43.37 18.95 50.87
CA CYS A 9 -41.92 19.18 50.69
C CYS A 9 -41.11 17.86 50.67
N SER A 10 -41.46 16.90 51.53
CA SER A 10 -40.82 15.59 51.54
C SER A 10 -41.05 14.80 50.24
N LEU A 11 -42.27 14.83 49.70
CA LEU A 11 -42.61 14.17 48.43
C LEU A 11 -41.90 14.83 47.23
N ALA A 12 -41.84 16.16 47.20
CA ALA A 12 -41.13 16.90 46.15
C ALA A 12 -39.63 16.60 46.14
N ASN A 13 -38.98 16.51 47.31
CA ASN A 13 -37.56 16.14 47.41
C ASN A 13 -37.28 14.70 46.96
N VAL A 14 -38.16 13.74 47.31
CA VAL A 14 -38.04 12.36 46.84
C VAL A 14 -38.21 12.29 45.32
N LEU A 15 -39.17 13.02 44.76
CA LEU A 15 -39.37 13.09 43.32
C LEU A 15 -38.13 13.67 42.61
N LEU A 16 -37.57 14.77 43.13
CA LEU A 16 -36.34 15.38 42.61
C LEU A 16 -35.14 14.43 42.65
N PHE A 17 -34.98 13.67 43.73
CA PHE A 17 -33.93 12.67 43.85
C PHE A 17 -34.11 11.54 42.84
N LEU A 18 -35.31 11.00 42.70
CA LEU A 18 -35.62 9.94 41.75
C LEU A 18 -35.43 10.40 40.29
N VAL A 19 -35.84 11.62 39.96
CA VAL A 19 -35.59 12.23 38.64
C VAL A 19 -34.10 12.44 38.40
N GLY A 20 -33.36 12.93 39.40
CA GLY A 20 -31.91 13.10 39.32
C GLY A 20 -31.17 11.78 39.09
N CYS A 21 -31.48 10.74 39.89
CA CYS A 21 -30.93 9.39 39.68
C CYS A 21 -31.35 8.80 38.34
N GLY A 22 -32.60 9.01 37.91
CA GLY A 22 -33.10 8.58 36.61
C GLY A 22 -32.35 9.23 35.44
N LEU A 23 -32.05 10.53 35.53
CA LEU A 23 -31.26 11.25 34.53
C LEU A 23 -29.80 10.80 34.47
N ILE A 24 -29.18 10.54 35.62
CA ILE A 24 -27.82 9.98 35.67
C ILE A 24 -27.81 8.60 35.00
N CYS A 25 -28.75 7.72 35.38
CA CYS A 25 -28.85 6.37 34.81
C CYS A 25 -29.12 6.42 33.30
N ALA A 26 -30.09 7.21 32.86
CA ALA A 26 -30.41 7.38 31.44
C ALA A 26 -29.23 7.98 30.66
N GLY A 27 -28.57 8.99 31.22
CA GLY A 27 -27.39 9.62 30.65
C GLY A 27 -26.23 8.66 30.47
N LEU A 28 -25.93 7.86 31.50
CA LEU A 28 -24.88 6.84 31.45
C LEU A 28 -25.22 5.71 30.47
N VAL A 29 -26.47 5.24 30.44
CA VAL A 29 -26.91 4.20 29.48
C VAL A 29 -26.81 4.69 28.04
N VAL A 30 -27.27 5.91 27.76
CA VAL A 30 -27.14 6.50 26.42
C VAL A 30 -25.68 6.68 26.05
N TRP A 31 -24.85 7.17 26.96
CA TRP A 31 -23.43 7.42 26.73
C TRP A 31 -22.61 6.15 26.51
N LEU A 32 -22.81 5.11 27.33
CA LEU A 32 -22.00 3.89 27.33
C LEU A 32 -22.48 2.85 26.33
N SER A 33 -23.79 2.77 26.07
CA SER A 33 -24.36 1.67 25.29
C SER A 33 -25.06 2.14 24.03
N VAL A 34 -26.03 3.05 24.13
CA VAL A 34 -26.88 3.37 22.97
C VAL A 34 -26.14 4.18 21.90
N PHE A 35 -25.38 5.20 22.32
CA PHE A 35 -24.77 6.13 21.38
C PHE A 35 -23.64 5.51 20.54
N PRO A 36 -22.66 4.79 21.11
CA PRO A 36 -21.61 4.15 20.31
C PRO A 36 -22.17 3.23 19.23
N ASP A 37 -23.20 2.43 19.57
CA ASP A 37 -23.83 1.51 18.62
C ASP A 37 -24.61 2.27 17.53
N LYS A 38 -25.40 3.28 17.90
CA LYS A 38 -26.14 4.09 16.92
C LYS A 38 -25.25 4.88 15.97
N PHE A 39 -24.15 5.44 16.48
CA PHE A 39 -23.17 6.13 15.65
C PHE A 39 -22.55 5.19 14.63
N VAL A 40 -22.15 3.99 15.06
CA VAL A 40 -21.60 2.97 14.17
C VAL A 40 -22.64 2.50 13.16
N ASP A 41 -23.90 2.31 13.56
CA ASP A 41 -24.96 1.90 12.64
C ASP A 41 -25.26 2.96 11.58
N GLU A 42 -25.14 4.24 11.93
CA GLU A 42 -25.27 5.34 10.97
C GLU A 42 -24.09 5.35 9.99
N LEU A 43 -22.87 5.14 10.48
CA LEU A 43 -21.68 4.99 9.61
C LEU A 43 -21.83 3.81 8.65
N LYS A 44 -22.34 2.66 9.11
CA LYS A 44 -22.55 1.48 8.26
C LYS A 44 -23.51 1.75 7.10
N LYS A 45 -24.51 2.61 7.30
CA LYS A 45 -25.49 2.96 6.25
C LYS A 45 -24.93 3.98 5.26
N ASN A 46 -24.17 4.96 5.76
CA ASN A 46 -23.72 6.08 4.96
C ASN A 46 -22.38 5.81 4.24
N LYS A 47 -21.57 4.86 4.73
CA LYS A 47 -20.32 4.42 4.09
C LYS A 47 -20.53 3.23 3.15
N ILE A 48 -21.44 3.40 2.19
CA ILE A 48 -21.76 2.41 1.16
C ILE A 48 -21.62 3.11 -0.19
N LEU A 49 -20.96 2.46 -1.16
CA LEU A 49 -20.90 2.95 -2.53
C LEU A 49 -22.30 2.81 -3.15
N GLY A 50 -22.85 3.90 -3.68
CA GLY A 50 -24.22 3.90 -4.17
C GLY A 50 -24.66 5.21 -4.78
N LEU A 51 -25.95 5.24 -5.09
CA LEU A 51 -26.64 6.38 -5.68
C LEU A 51 -27.64 6.95 -4.67
N ASN A 52 -27.93 8.24 -4.81
CA ASN A 52 -29.05 8.91 -4.18
C ASN A 52 -30.35 8.54 -4.92
N ASP A 53 -31.50 8.92 -4.34
CA ASP A 53 -32.83 8.65 -4.91
C ASP A 53 -33.05 9.29 -6.30
N ASP A 54 -32.31 10.35 -6.62
CA ASP A 54 -32.33 11.05 -7.92
C ASP A 54 -31.43 10.39 -8.98
N GLY A 55 -30.74 9.30 -8.63
CA GLY A 55 -29.78 8.60 -9.49
C GLY A 55 -28.38 9.22 -9.53
N SER A 56 -28.14 10.33 -8.84
CA SER A 56 -26.80 10.91 -8.68
C SER A 56 -25.94 10.06 -7.73
N LYS A 57 -24.61 10.12 -7.84
CA LYS A 57 -23.71 9.41 -6.91
C LYS A 57 -23.80 10.01 -5.51
N ASN A 58 -23.92 9.15 -4.50
CA ASN A 58 -23.94 9.60 -3.10
C ASN A 58 -22.59 10.21 -2.69
N ASP A 59 -22.57 10.91 -1.56
CA ASP A 59 -21.38 11.62 -1.06
C ASP A 59 -20.18 10.71 -0.87
N TYR A 60 -20.40 9.48 -0.40
CA TYR A 60 -19.34 8.50 -0.20
C TYR A 60 -18.72 8.05 -1.53
N THR A 61 -19.53 7.82 -2.56
CA THR A 61 -19.06 7.41 -3.90
C THR A 61 -18.33 8.55 -4.60
N ARG A 62 -18.80 9.78 -4.44
CA ARG A 62 -18.09 10.96 -4.96
C ARG A 62 -16.76 11.13 -4.25
N GLY A 63 -16.74 11.08 -2.92
CA GLY A 63 -15.49 11.12 -2.15
C GLY A 63 -14.54 9.97 -2.48
N TRP A 64 -15.05 8.80 -2.88
CA TRP A 64 -14.23 7.69 -3.35
C TRP A 64 -13.55 7.97 -4.70
N LEU A 65 -14.31 8.52 -5.65
CA LEU A 65 -13.78 8.88 -6.97
C LEU A 65 -12.85 10.10 -6.92
N ASP A 66 -13.22 11.11 -6.15
CA ASP A 66 -12.51 12.40 -6.09
C ASP A 66 -11.34 12.35 -5.08
N GLY A 67 -11.35 11.40 -4.13
CA GLY A 67 -10.42 11.29 -3.01
C GLY A 67 -8.98 10.90 -3.34
N THR A 68 -8.59 11.01 -4.61
CA THR A 68 -7.24 10.68 -5.07
C THR A 68 -6.33 11.90 -5.25
N ASP A 69 -6.86 13.09 -5.02
CA ASP A 69 -6.07 14.31 -4.98
C ASP A 69 -4.97 14.22 -3.90
N GLY A 70 -3.73 14.51 -4.29
CA GLY A 70 -2.59 14.58 -3.36
C GLY A 70 -1.71 13.33 -3.28
N ILE A 71 -1.94 12.31 -4.12
CA ILE A 71 -1.02 11.16 -4.24
C ILE A 71 0.27 11.60 -4.95
N ARG A 72 1.41 11.32 -4.33
CA ARG A 72 2.75 11.67 -4.84
C ARG A 72 3.66 10.45 -4.87
N GLN A 73 4.34 10.24 -6.00
CA GLN A 73 5.44 9.29 -6.12
C GLN A 73 6.76 10.01 -5.82
N ASN A 74 7.49 9.54 -4.82
CA ASN A 74 8.84 10.04 -4.54
C ASN A 74 9.85 8.96 -4.93
N TYR A 75 10.54 9.13 -6.05
CA TYR A 75 11.52 8.15 -6.54
C TYR A 75 12.93 8.48 -6.06
N TYR A 76 13.68 7.43 -5.70
CA TYR A 76 15.07 7.51 -5.26
C TYR A 76 15.89 6.48 -6.04
N PHE A 77 16.74 6.97 -6.94
CA PHE A 77 17.53 6.12 -7.85
C PHE A 77 18.88 5.75 -7.25
N TYR A 78 19.35 4.54 -7.56
CA TYR A 78 20.66 4.05 -7.16
C TYR A 78 21.64 4.19 -8.33
N ASP A 79 22.63 5.07 -8.19
CA ASP A 79 23.68 5.30 -9.18
C ASP A 79 24.93 4.48 -8.83
N TYR A 80 25.35 3.62 -9.76
CA TYR A 80 26.46 2.68 -9.56
C TYR A 80 27.81 3.31 -9.91
N THR A 81 28.71 3.35 -8.93
CA THR A 81 29.97 4.09 -9.06
C THR A 81 31.19 3.21 -9.38
N ASN A 82 31.13 1.91 -9.07
CA ASN A 82 32.28 0.99 -9.14
C ASN A 82 32.09 -0.18 -10.12
N TYR A 83 31.40 0.03 -11.25
CA TYR A 83 31.04 -1.02 -12.21
C TYR A 83 32.20 -1.92 -12.66
N TYR A 84 33.37 -1.37 -13.01
CA TYR A 84 34.55 -2.18 -13.34
C TYR A 84 34.98 -3.10 -12.19
N GLY A 85 34.90 -2.62 -10.94
CA GLY A 85 35.20 -3.43 -9.77
C GLY A 85 34.21 -4.59 -9.60
N ILE A 86 32.92 -4.35 -9.87
CA ILE A 86 31.87 -5.37 -9.81
C ILE A 86 32.12 -6.45 -10.86
N VAL A 87 32.39 -6.04 -12.10
CA VAL A 87 32.51 -6.93 -13.27
C VAL A 87 33.83 -7.70 -13.27
N ASP A 88 34.96 -7.01 -13.12
CA ASP A 88 36.29 -7.61 -13.30
C ASP A 88 36.80 -8.34 -12.05
N ARG A 89 36.32 -7.95 -10.86
CA ARG A 89 36.89 -8.42 -9.58
C ARG A 89 35.86 -8.99 -8.61
N GLY A 90 34.57 -9.01 -8.99
CA GLY A 90 33.51 -9.42 -8.08
C GLY A 90 33.40 -8.54 -6.84
N ALA A 91 33.77 -7.25 -6.94
CA ALA A 91 33.62 -6.33 -5.83
C ALA A 91 32.13 -6.14 -5.51
N LYS A 92 31.83 -5.94 -4.21
CA LYS A 92 30.49 -5.57 -3.79
C LYS A 92 30.08 -4.23 -4.43
N PRO A 93 28.84 -4.11 -4.94
CA PRO A 93 28.38 -2.87 -5.54
C PRO A 93 28.45 -1.67 -4.59
N ASP A 94 28.94 -0.55 -5.12
CA ASP A 94 28.98 0.74 -4.43
C ASP A 94 28.01 1.71 -5.12
N VAL A 95 26.88 1.96 -4.45
CA VAL A 95 25.76 2.72 -5.00
C VAL A 95 25.50 4.00 -4.21
N TYR A 96 25.15 5.07 -4.92
CA TYR A 96 24.72 6.34 -4.33
C TYR A 96 23.22 6.55 -4.57
N GLU A 97 22.47 6.85 -3.51
CA GLU A 97 21.04 7.17 -3.61
C GLU A 97 20.85 8.65 -3.98
N LYS A 98 20.09 8.94 -5.04
CA LYS A 98 19.72 10.29 -5.46
C LYS A 98 18.19 10.43 -5.55
N GLY A 99 17.65 11.44 -4.87
CA GLY A 99 16.23 11.74 -4.85
C GLY A 99 15.87 12.76 -3.75
N PRO A 100 14.57 13.01 -3.53
CA PRO A 100 13.46 12.47 -4.30
C PRO A 100 13.28 13.17 -5.65
N TYR A 101 12.91 12.39 -6.67
CA TYR A 101 12.26 12.88 -7.88
C TYR A 101 10.76 12.73 -7.69
N VAL A 102 10.05 13.85 -7.55
CA VAL A 102 8.64 13.85 -7.15
C VAL A 102 7.73 13.98 -8.37
N TYR A 103 6.77 13.08 -8.48
CA TYR A 103 5.71 13.12 -9.49
C TYR A 103 4.34 13.10 -8.80
N ASN A 104 3.46 14.03 -9.15
CA ASN A 104 2.06 13.98 -8.78
C ASN A 104 1.36 12.91 -9.64
N LYS A 105 0.71 11.95 -8.98
CA LYS A 105 -0.05 10.88 -9.64
C LYS A 105 -1.52 11.27 -9.60
N VAL A 106 -2.13 11.39 -10.77
CA VAL A 106 -3.53 11.82 -10.93
C VAL A 106 -4.31 10.69 -11.58
N TYR A 107 -5.42 10.27 -10.96
CA TYR A 107 -6.35 9.34 -11.59
C TYR A 107 -7.49 10.12 -12.24
N THR A 108 -7.76 9.82 -13.51
CA THR A 108 -8.93 10.36 -14.21
C THR A 108 -9.87 9.19 -14.52
N TYR A 109 -10.97 9.10 -13.77
CA TYR A 109 -11.96 8.04 -13.96
C TYR A 109 -12.73 8.28 -15.26
N ALA A 110 -12.71 7.30 -16.17
CA ALA A 110 -13.36 7.41 -17.47
C ALA A 110 -14.82 6.94 -17.40
N GLU A 111 -15.04 5.75 -16.83
CA GLU A 111 -16.35 5.14 -16.62
C GLU A 111 -16.49 4.65 -15.18
N SER A 112 -17.68 4.79 -14.63
CA SER A 112 -18.03 4.21 -13.33
C SER A 112 -19.53 3.95 -13.27
N TYR A 113 -19.95 2.73 -12.95
CA TYR A 113 -21.36 2.37 -12.89
C TYR A 113 -21.59 1.19 -11.94
N PHE A 114 -22.86 0.96 -11.60
CA PHE A 114 -23.29 -0.08 -10.68
C PHE A 114 -23.96 -1.23 -11.42
N ILE A 115 -23.70 -2.47 -11.00
CA ILE A 115 -24.35 -3.68 -11.54
C ILE A 115 -24.92 -4.54 -10.41
N ASN A 116 -25.65 -5.60 -10.78
CA ASN A 116 -26.17 -6.60 -9.84
C ASN A 116 -26.98 -5.97 -8.69
N ASP A 117 -27.96 -5.13 -9.03
CA ASP A 117 -28.76 -4.34 -8.06
C ASP A 117 -27.89 -3.52 -7.10
N THR A 118 -26.91 -2.79 -7.64
CA THR A 118 -25.95 -1.93 -6.90
C THR A 118 -25.10 -2.68 -5.85
N ARG A 119 -25.00 -4.00 -5.97
CA ARG A 119 -24.08 -4.80 -5.15
C ARG A 119 -22.63 -4.57 -5.56
N ASP A 120 -22.38 -4.47 -6.86
CA ASP A 120 -21.04 -4.34 -7.40
C ASP A 120 -20.87 -2.99 -8.10
N PHE A 121 -19.72 -2.38 -7.88
CA PHE A 121 -19.31 -1.12 -8.47
C PHE A 121 -18.17 -1.36 -9.44
N VAL A 122 -18.36 -0.95 -10.68
CA VAL A 122 -17.41 -1.17 -11.77
C VAL A 122 -16.84 0.17 -12.21
N TYR A 123 -15.52 0.25 -12.34
CA TYR A 123 -14.84 1.48 -12.73
C TYR A 123 -13.58 1.22 -13.55
N ASN A 124 -13.16 2.23 -14.30
CA ASN A 124 -11.84 2.30 -14.93
C ASN A 124 -11.28 3.73 -14.83
N TYR A 125 -9.97 3.85 -14.95
CA TYR A 125 -9.28 5.15 -14.84
C TYR A 125 -8.05 5.19 -15.73
N THR A 126 -7.68 6.40 -16.15
CA THR A 126 -6.35 6.68 -16.66
C THR A 126 -5.45 7.20 -15.53
N THR A 127 -4.18 6.82 -15.56
CA THR A 127 -3.18 7.36 -14.61
C THR A 127 -2.26 8.33 -15.33
N THR A 128 -2.14 9.55 -14.80
CA THR A 128 -1.21 10.58 -15.30
C THR A 128 -0.15 10.90 -14.25
N TYR A 129 1.11 11.00 -14.69
CA TYR A 129 2.23 11.39 -13.84
C TYR A 129 2.77 12.76 -14.27
N VAL A 130 2.84 13.70 -13.33
CA VAL A 130 3.30 15.08 -13.58
C VAL A 130 4.46 15.41 -12.64
N PHE A 131 5.63 15.72 -13.19
CA PHE A 131 6.81 16.07 -12.41
C PHE A 131 6.61 17.36 -11.59
N ASP A 132 6.99 17.32 -10.31
CA ASP A 132 6.92 18.44 -9.37
C ASP A 132 8.35 18.93 -9.03
N PRO A 133 8.83 20.00 -9.68
CA PRO A 133 10.19 20.50 -9.44
C PRO A 133 10.36 21.16 -8.07
N ILE A 134 9.27 21.58 -7.41
CA ILE A 134 9.33 22.30 -6.13
C ILE A 134 9.56 21.31 -4.99
N ARG A 135 8.92 20.14 -5.06
CA ARG A 135 9.05 19.09 -4.04
C ARG A 135 10.18 18.10 -4.32
N SER A 136 10.71 18.09 -5.54
CA SER A 136 11.91 17.33 -5.88
C SER A 136 13.16 17.93 -5.22
N CYS A 137 14.23 17.14 -5.13
CA CYS A 137 15.51 17.66 -4.64
C CYS A 137 15.99 18.84 -5.52
N PRO A 138 16.70 19.85 -4.98
CA PRO A 138 17.05 21.07 -5.73
C PRO A 138 17.83 20.83 -7.03
N THR A 139 18.56 19.72 -7.10
CA THR A 139 19.37 19.32 -8.26
C THR A 139 18.70 18.26 -9.13
N CYS A 140 17.51 17.79 -8.77
CA CYS A 140 16.82 16.68 -9.42
C CYS A 140 16.05 17.17 -10.65
N LYS A 141 16.38 16.62 -11.83
CA LYS A 141 15.66 16.88 -13.08
C LYS A 141 15.27 15.57 -13.78
N PRO A 142 14.15 15.52 -14.53
CA PRO A 142 13.73 14.30 -15.23
C PRO A 142 14.77 13.77 -16.24
N ASN A 143 15.61 14.64 -16.78
CA ASN A 143 16.68 14.27 -17.71
C ASN A 143 18.01 13.92 -17.03
N ASP A 144 18.06 13.87 -15.70
CA ASP A 144 19.25 13.41 -14.98
C ASP A 144 19.53 11.95 -15.34
N THR A 145 20.79 11.65 -15.67
CA THR A 145 21.24 10.30 -15.98
C THR A 145 21.88 9.64 -14.75
N PHE A 146 21.78 8.32 -14.69
CA PHE A 146 22.43 7.48 -13.69
C PHE A 146 22.76 6.13 -14.31
N THR A 147 23.74 5.44 -13.74
CA THR A 147 24.13 4.09 -14.17
C THR A 147 23.35 3.08 -13.35
N THR A 148 22.56 2.22 -13.99
CA THR A 148 21.68 1.23 -13.37
C THR A 148 21.92 -0.17 -13.96
N PRO A 149 21.61 -1.27 -13.26
CA PRO A 149 21.69 -2.60 -13.83
C PRO A 149 20.76 -2.73 -15.02
N ASP A 150 21.21 -3.38 -16.08
CA ASP A 150 20.43 -3.52 -17.30
C ASP A 150 19.63 -4.84 -17.31
N PRO A 151 18.29 -4.80 -17.16
CA PRO A 151 17.46 -6.00 -17.23
C PRO A 151 17.48 -6.63 -18.64
N VAL A 152 17.71 -5.83 -19.69
CA VAL A 152 17.80 -6.31 -21.06
C VAL A 152 19.05 -7.14 -21.25
N PHE A 153 20.20 -6.64 -20.79
CA PHE A 153 21.43 -7.41 -20.77
C PHE A 153 21.23 -8.78 -20.10
N GLN A 154 20.66 -8.80 -18.90
CA GLN A 154 20.46 -10.05 -18.14
C GLN A 154 19.52 -11.03 -18.85
N LEU A 155 18.54 -10.51 -19.58
CA LEU A 155 17.63 -11.30 -20.40
C LEU A 155 18.35 -11.85 -21.64
N MET A 156 18.93 -10.97 -22.46
CA MET A 156 19.59 -11.31 -23.72
C MET A 156 20.75 -12.28 -23.48
N MET A 157 21.63 -11.98 -22.53
CA MET A 157 22.71 -12.87 -22.16
C MET A 157 22.20 -14.21 -21.63
N GLY A 158 21.10 -14.22 -20.88
CA GLY A 158 20.45 -15.45 -20.42
C GLY A 158 19.89 -16.34 -21.53
N ILE A 159 19.56 -15.77 -22.69
CA ILE A 159 19.12 -16.49 -23.90
C ILE A 159 20.34 -16.92 -24.70
N PHE A 160 21.17 -15.97 -25.12
CA PHE A 160 22.27 -16.22 -26.06
C PHE A 160 23.44 -17.00 -25.46
N SER A 161 23.59 -17.04 -24.14
CA SER A 161 24.59 -17.92 -23.50
C SER A 161 24.14 -19.39 -23.41
N SER A 162 22.87 -19.70 -23.67
CA SER A 162 22.32 -21.06 -23.57
C SER A 162 22.06 -21.65 -24.96
N LYS A 163 22.76 -22.74 -25.29
CA LYS A 163 22.56 -23.47 -26.55
C LYS A 163 21.11 -23.92 -26.74
N SER A 164 20.49 -24.47 -25.70
CA SER A 164 19.10 -24.90 -25.70
C SER A 164 18.14 -23.75 -26.02
N LYS A 165 18.27 -22.60 -25.35
CA LYS A 165 17.41 -21.44 -25.58
C LYS A 165 17.62 -20.79 -26.94
N VAL A 166 18.86 -20.67 -27.41
CA VAL A 166 19.16 -20.19 -28.77
C VAL A 166 18.54 -21.11 -29.81
N CYS A 167 18.62 -22.42 -29.60
CA CYS A 167 18.00 -23.40 -30.48
C CYS A 167 16.47 -23.28 -30.47
N GLN A 168 15.83 -23.14 -29.31
CA GLN A 168 14.39 -22.91 -29.20
C GLN A 168 13.99 -21.63 -29.95
N LEU A 169 14.74 -20.55 -29.77
CA LEU A 169 14.54 -19.28 -30.44
C LEU A 169 14.61 -19.43 -31.98
N LEU A 170 15.60 -20.16 -32.50
CA LEU A 170 15.73 -20.46 -33.93
C LEU A 170 14.56 -21.31 -34.44
N SER A 171 14.17 -22.35 -33.69
CA SER A 171 13.07 -23.24 -34.08
C SER A 171 11.73 -22.49 -34.17
N ALA A 172 11.48 -21.55 -33.27
CA ALA A 172 10.32 -20.67 -33.29
C ALA A 172 10.39 -19.72 -34.50
N ALA A 173 11.55 -19.10 -34.71
CA ALA A 173 11.80 -18.19 -35.83
C ALA A 173 11.53 -18.82 -37.21
N MET A 174 11.85 -20.10 -37.34
CA MET A 174 11.66 -20.87 -38.57
C MET A 174 10.26 -21.50 -38.68
N GLY A 175 9.37 -21.28 -37.70
CA GLY A 175 8.01 -21.85 -37.70
C GLY A 175 7.95 -23.36 -37.54
N VAL A 176 9.02 -24.01 -37.06
CA VAL A 176 9.13 -25.48 -36.90
C VAL A 176 8.81 -25.95 -35.48
N GLY A 177 8.05 -25.14 -34.71
CA GLY A 177 7.82 -25.22 -33.25
C GLY A 177 7.19 -26.50 -32.66
N SER A 178 7.26 -27.62 -33.34
CA SER A 178 6.86 -28.95 -32.87
C SER A 178 7.97 -30.02 -33.01
N ILE A 179 9.10 -29.72 -33.64
CA ILE A 179 10.26 -30.62 -33.67
C ILE A 179 11.21 -30.17 -32.56
N ASP A 180 11.49 -31.08 -31.62
CA ASP A 180 12.49 -30.87 -30.57
C ASP A 180 13.91 -31.00 -31.16
N MET A 181 14.23 -30.07 -32.07
CA MET A 181 15.52 -29.94 -32.74
C MET A 181 16.63 -29.77 -31.70
N CYS A 182 16.29 -29.25 -30.52
CA CYS A 182 17.22 -28.99 -29.42
C CYS A 182 17.58 -30.24 -28.64
N HIS A 183 16.64 -31.17 -28.41
CA HIS A 183 16.95 -32.49 -27.88
C HIS A 183 17.82 -33.33 -28.84
N LEU A 184 17.63 -33.14 -30.15
CA LEU A 184 18.45 -33.77 -31.20
C LEU A 184 19.90 -33.26 -31.22
N LEU A 185 20.11 -31.97 -30.89
CA LEU A 185 21.43 -31.33 -30.85
C LEU A 185 22.21 -31.61 -29.56
N GLU A 186 21.53 -31.73 -28.41
CA GLU A 186 22.18 -31.95 -27.11
C GLU A 186 22.65 -33.41 -26.89
N GLN A 187 21.98 -34.40 -27.50
CA GLN A 187 22.34 -35.82 -27.34
C GLN A 187 23.34 -36.36 -28.37
N GLY A 188 23.76 -35.56 -29.36
CA GLY A 188 24.70 -36.02 -30.40
C GLY A 188 24.13 -37.07 -31.36
N GLY A 189 22.80 -37.16 -31.49
CA GLY A 189 22.08 -38.13 -32.33
C GLY A 189 20.98 -38.89 -31.59
N MET A 190 20.06 -39.52 -32.34
CA MET A 190 18.88 -40.23 -31.79
C MET A 190 19.20 -41.61 -31.19
N PRO A 191 18.35 -42.14 -30.27
CA PRO A 191 18.19 -43.58 -30.11
C PRO A 191 17.72 -44.20 -31.45
N PRO A 192 18.14 -45.44 -31.80
CA PRO A 192 18.09 -45.98 -33.17
C PRO A 192 16.71 -46.19 -33.83
N LEU A 193 15.61 -45.71 -33.24
CA LEU A 193 14.24 -45.98 -33.69
C LEU A 193 13.55 -44.82 -34.43
N PHE A 194 14.13 -43.62 -34.46
CA PHE A 194 13.62 -42.51 -35.26
C PHE A 194 14.78 -41.91 -36.08
N SER A 195 14.56 -41.65 -37.38
CA SER A 195 15.53 -41.01 -38.26
C SER A 195 15.07 -39.59 -38.56
N ILE A 196 15.98 -38.61 -38.47
CA ILE A 196 15.68 -37.23 -38.91
C ILE A 196 15.34 -37.34 -40.41
N PRO A 197 14.21 -36.78 -40.87
CA PRO A 197 13.90 -36.74 -42.29
C PRO A 197 15.09 -36.14 -43.06
N ALA A 198 15.54 -36.80 -44.13
CA ALA A 198 16.80 -36.45 -44.82
C ALA A 198 16.82 -35.00 -45.36
N ASP A 199 15.66 -34.40 -45.52
CA ASP A 199 15.37 -33.01 -45.88
C ASP A 199 15.69 -31.99 -44.77
N LEU A 200 15.74 -32.39 -43.50
CA LEU A 200 16.02 -31.52 -42.35
C LEU A 200 17.49 -31.55 -41.88
N GLN A 201 18.29 -32.54 -42.31
CA GLN A 201 19.70 -32.66 -41.91
C GLN A 201 20.59 -31.44 -42.28
N PRO A 202 20.48 -30.85 -43.49
CA PRO A 202 21.26 -29.66 -43.84
C PRO A 202 20.99 -28.46 -42.92
N ILE A 203 19.78 -28.36 -42.36
CA ILE A 203 19.37 -27.31 -41.42
C ILE A 203 20.07 -27.51 -40.08
N VAL A 204 20.01 -28.75 -39.57
CA VAL A 204 20.64 -29.13 -38.30
C VAL A 204 22.16 -28.91 -38.36
N ASP A 205 22.81 -29.32 -39.45
CA ASP A 205 24.25 -29.12 -39.65
C ASP A 205 24.61 -27.63 -39.74
N TYR A 206 23.83 -26.83 -40.47
CA TYR A 206 24.08 -25.40 -40.61
C TYR A 206 23.90 -24.65 -39.28
N ILE A 207 22.82 -24.93 -38.55
CA ILE A 207 22.55 -24.37 -37.22
C ILE A 207 23.67 -24.76 -36.25
N THR A 208 24.09 -26.03 -36.23
CA THR A 208 25.18 -26.51 -35.35
C THR A 208 26.49 -25.77 -35.60
N ASN A 209 26.82 -25.50 -36.87
CA ASN A 209 28.03 -24.80 -37.26
C ASN A 209 27.99 -23.29 -36.96
N HIS A 210 26.80 -22.68 -36.91
CA HIS A 210 26.60 -21.25 -36.62
C HIS A 210 26.13 -20.98 -35.18
N LEU A 211 25.82 -22.02 -34.41
CA LEU A 211 25.45 -21.89 -33.00
C LEU A 211 26.54 -21.20 -32.17
N PRO A 212 27.86 -21.46 -32.35
CA PRO A 212 28.90 -20.72 -31.66
C PRO A 212 28.94 -19.22 -32.00
N SER A 213 28.63 -18.83 -33.25
CA SER A 213 28.60 -17.42 -33.64
C SER A 213 27.36 -16.70 -33.11
N LEU A 214 26.22 -17.39 -32.99
CA LEU A 214 25.01 -16.90 -32.31
C LEU A 214 25.22 -16.71 -30.81
N VAL A 215 25.88 -17.66 -30.15
CA VAL A 215 26.30 -17.50 -28.75
C VAL A 215 27.29 -16.33 -28.62
N GLY A 216 28.17 -16.16 -29.61
CA GLY A 216 29.09 -15.03 -29.72
C GLY A 216 28.42 -13.68 -29.98
N LEU A 217 27.18 -13.61 -30.49
CA LEU A 217 26.45 -12.34 -30.62
C LEU A 217 26.13 -11.72 -29.27
N GLY A 218 25.88 -12.55 -28.24
CA GLY A 218 25.78 -12.06 -26.86
C GLY A 218 27.05 -11.31 -26.43
N THR A 219 28.18 -11.55 -27.09
CA THR A 219 29.45 -10.86 -26.83
C THR A 219 29.77 -9.66 -27.73
N LEU A 220 28.94 -9.40 -28.75
CA LEU A 220 29.15 -8.37 -29.76
C LEU A 220 28.19 -7.20 -29.51
N GLY A 221 28.75 -6.03 -29.18
CA GLY A 221 27.97 -4.81 -28.92
C GLY A 221 28.03 -4.33 -27.48
N PHE A 222 28.96 -4.84 -26.67
CA PHE A 222 29.18 -4.32 -25.32
C PHE A 222 29.68 -2.86 -25.39
N ASP A 223 28.87 -1.96 -24.85
CA ASP A 223 29.38 -0.71 -24.30
C ASP A 223 30.28 -1.04 -23.09
N HIS A 224 31.23 -0.17 -22.77
CA HIS A 224 32.16 -0.34 -21.66
C HIS A 224 31.48 -0.45 -20.28
N LYS A 225 30.17 -0.18 -20.19
CA LYS A 225 29.38 -0.20 -18.96
C LYS A 225 28.59 -1.50 -18.71
N ALA A 226 28.51 -2.44 -19.65
CA ALA A 226 27.79 -3.71 -19.44
C ALA A 226 28.31 -4.45 -18.19
N PRO A 227 27.45 -5.06 -17.34
CA PRO A 227 26.01 -5.31 -17.49
C PRO A 227 25.10 -4.16 -17.01
N PHE A 228 25.64 -2.94 -16.95
CA PHE A 228 24.90 -1.73 -16.59
C PHE A 228 24.61 -0.89 -17.82
N VAL A 229 23.60 -0.03 -17.69
CA VAL A 229 23.20 0.94 -18.71
C VAL A 229 23.09 2.32 -18.06
N GLU A 230 23.45 3.36 -18.82
CA GLU A 230 23.22 4.75 -18.41
C GLU A 230 21.91 5.22 -19.04
N VAL A 231 20.96 5.61 -18.18
CA VAL A 231 19.61 6.02 -18.61
C VAL A 231 19.19 7.27 -17.85
N SER A 232 18.30 8.05 -18.45
CA SER A 232 17.68 9.19 -17.77
C SER A 232 16.50 8.73 -16.90
N VAL A 233 16.19 9.49 -15.86
CA VAL A 233 15.04 9.22 -14.96
C VAL A 233 13.73 9.12 -15.75
N GLU A 234 13.48 10.08 -16.65
CA GLU A 234 12.25 10.12 -17.44
C GLU A 234 12.15 8.97 -18.45
N ASP A 235 13.28 8.57 -19.04
CA ASP A 235 13.32 7.47 -20.00
C ASP A 235 13.10 6.12 -19.32
N LEU A 236 13.72 5.86 -18.17
CA LEU A 236 13.50 4.61 -17.42
C LEU A 236 12.05 4.51 -16.91
N LEU A 237 11.48 5.61 -16.42
CA LEU A 237 10.13 5.59 -15.85
C LEU A 237 9.04 5.55 -16.92
N TYR A 238 9.08 6.43 -17.94
CA TYR A 238 7.91 6.74 -18.76
C TYR A 238 8.13 6.78 -20.28
N LYS A 239 9.21 7.40 -20.77
CA LYS A 239 9.42 7.57 -22.22
C LYS A 239 9.94 6.32 -22.91
N GLY A 240 10.66 5.50 -22.15
CA GLY A 240 11.37 4.33 -22.62
C GLY A 240 12.73 4.69 -23.21
N TYR A 241 13.74 3.88 -22.93
CA TYR A 241 15.07 4.00 -23.52
C TYR A 241 15.30 2.92 -24.58
N ASN A 242 16.11 3.25 -25.59
CA ASN A 242 16.55 2.30 -26.61
C ASN A 242 17.84 1.63 -26.13
N ASP A 243 17.75 0.33 -25.87
CA ASP A 243 18.91 -0.41 -25.41
C ASP A 243 19.90 -0.71 -26.57
N PRO A 244 21.20 -0.36 -26.44
CA PRO A 244 22.19 -0.60 -27.48
C PRO A 244 22.41 -2.08 -27.81
N LEU A 245 22.22 -2.97 -26.82
CA LEU A 245 22.38 -4.41 -26.97
C LEU A 245 21.23 -5.00 -27.80
N ILE A 246 19.99 -4.55 -27.61
CA ILE A 246 18.85 -5.02 -28.43
C ILE A 246 19.13 -4.78 -29.91
N GLY A 247 19.51 -3.55 -30.26
CA GLY A 247 19.77 -3.20 -31.65
C GLY A 247 20.89 -4.04 -32.27
N SER A 248 21.97 -4.28 -31.53
CA SER A 248 23.15 -5.00 -32.03
C SER A 248 22.91 -6.51 -32.14
N VAL A 249 22.37 -7.12 -31.08
CA VAL A 249 22.13 -8.56 -31.01
C VAL A 249 21.00 -8.97 -31.95
N LEU A 250 19.90 -8.20 -32.01
CA LEU A 250 18.78 -8.48 -32.91
C LEU A 250 19.20 -8.39 -34.39
N LYS A 251 20.01 -7.40 -34.77
CA LYS A 251 20.58 -7.31 -36.13
C LYS A 251 21.43 -8.53 -36.48
N GLY A 252 22.28 -8.96 -35.56
CA GLY A 252 23.10 -10.15 -35.73
C GLY A 252 22.28 -11.42 -35.87
N PHE A 253 21.26 -11.58 -35.01
CA PHE A 253 20.36 -12.73 -35.04
C PHE A 253 19.59 -12.81 -36.36
N ILE A 254 18.97 -11.70 -36.78
CA ILE A 254 18.21 -11.63 -38.04
C ILE A 254 19.10 -11.91 -39.24
N LYS A 255 20.35 -11.41 -39.24
CA LYS A 255 21.32 -11.74 -40.30
C LYS A 255 21.52 -13.25 -40.41
N ILE A 256 21.72 -13.94 -39.28
CA ILE A 256 21.94 -15.39 -39.27
C ILE A 256 20.68 -16.15 -39.68
N VAL A 257 19.49 -15.73 -39.24
CA VAL A 257 18.23 -16.36 -39.67
C VAL A 257 18.01 -16.18 -41.16
N ASN A 258 18.21 -14.99 -41.71
CA ASN A 258 18.08 -14.75 -43.15
C ASN A 258 19.13 -15.55 -43.95
N GLU A 259 20.37 -15.67 -43.46
CA GLU A 259 21.39 -16.55 -44.06
C GLU A 259 20.96 -18.03 -44.04
N ILE A 260 20.29 -18.51 -42.99
CA ILE A 260 19.72 -19.86 -42.94
C ILE A 260 18.62 -20.01 -44.00
N VAL A 261 17.70 -19.04 -44.10
CA VAL A 261 16.60 -19.04 -45.08
C VAL A 261 17.14 -19.07 -46.52
N ASP A 262 18.19 -18.30 -46.81
CA ASP A 262 18.80 -18.25 -48.14
C ASP A 262 19.52 -19.54 -48.55
N ASN A 263 20.17 -20.21 -47.59
CA ASN A 263 20.98 -21.40 -47.86
C ASN A 263 20.19 -22.71 -47.77
N VAL A 264 19.03 -22.70 -47.10
CA VAL A 264 18.17 -23.89 -46.93
C VAL A 264 16.97 -23.79 -47.87
N LYS A 265 16.96 -24.63 -48.92
CA LYS A 265 15.77 -24.83 -49.78
C LYS A 265 14.70 -25.65 -49.05
N LEU A 266 13.94 -25.02 -48.16
CA LEU A 266 12.78 -25.63 -47.54
C LEU A 266 11.61 -25.77 -48.53
N PRO A 267 10.75 -26.79 -48.40
CA PRO A 267 9.55 -26.97 -49.22
C PRO A 267 8.44 -25.93 -48.94
N LEU A 268 8.66 -25.03 -47.97
CA LEU A 268 7.78 -23.93 -47.61
C LEU A 268 8.53 -22.60 -47.79
N PRO A 269 7.93 -21.58 -48.41
CA PRO A 269 8.55 -20.26 -48.50
C PRO A 269 8.60 -19.64 -47.10
N LEU A 270 9.76 -19.66 -46.45
CA LEU A 270 10.00 -18.86 -45.26
C LEU A 270 10.12 -17.38 -45.67
N PRO A 271 9.35 -16.46 -45.06
CA PRO A 271 9.50 -15.04 -45.35
C PRO A 271 10.84 -14.53 -44.82
N HIS A 272 11.56 -13.73 -45.62
CA HIS A 272 12.68 -12.94 -45.10
C HIS A 272 12.19 -12.05 -43.97
N ILE A 273 12.89 -12.11 -42.84
CA ILE A 273 12.58 -11.24 -41.71
C ILE A 273 13.17 -9.87 -42.01
N ASN A 274 12.31 -8.91 -42.32
CA ASN A 274 12.69 -7.53 -42.56
C ASN A 274 12.20 -6.66 -41.39
N VAL A 275 13.11 -6.35 -40.47
CA VAL A 275 12.83 -5.52 -39.29
C VAL A 275 13.27 -4.09 -39.55
N ASN A 276 12.36 -3.14 -39.37
CA ASN A 276 12.72 -1.72 -39.33
C ASN A 276 13.35 -1.37 -37.99
N PHE A 277 14.68 -1.35 -37.93
CA PHE A 277 15.45 -0.99 -36.74
C PHE A 277 15.35 0.49 -36.33
N SER A 278 14.60 1.32 -37.07
CA SER A 278 14.30 2.71 -36.66
C SER A 278 13.27 2.79 -35.52
N GLN A 279 12.66 1.65 -35.17
CA GLN A 279 11.66 1.48 -34.11
C GLN A 279 12.15 0.43 -33.10
N VAL A 280 13.35 0.59 -32.55
CA VAL A 280 13.83 -0.29 -31.46
C VAL A 280 12.83 -0.24 -30.30
N PRO A 281 12.52 -1.36 -29.61
CA PRO A 281 11.68 -1.35 -28.42
C PRO A 281 12.20 -0.36 -27.37
N SER A 282 11.28 0.41 -26.80
CA SER A 282 11.58 1.33 -25.71
C SER A 282 11.22 0.70 -24.36
N ILE A 283 12.19 0.55 -23.46
CA ILE A 283 11.94 -0.06 -22.14
C ILE A 283 11.57 1.02 -21.15
N HIS A 284 10.32 1.00 -20.68
CA HIS A 284 9.84 1.82 -19.57
C HIS A 284 9.07 0.98 -18.55
N LEU A 285 9.07 1.43 -17.31
CA LEU A 285 8.44 0.71 -16.21
C LEU A 285 6.97 1.08 -16.00
N PHE A 286 6.58 2.29 -16.37
CA PHE A 286 5.23 2.81 -16.20
C PHE A 286 4.76 3.52 -17.45
N THR A 287 3.49 3.34 -17.77
CA THR A 287 2.88 3.99 -18.93
C THR A 287 2.15 5.25 -18.45
N ASN A 288 2.46 6.40 -19.05
CA ASN A 288 1.75 7.64 -18.75
C ASN A 288 0.46 7.71 -19.59
N ASN A 289 -0.66 8.09 -18.97
CA ASN A 289 -2.00 8.12 -19.58
C ASN A 289 -2.50 6.74 -20.06
N SER A 290 -2.15 5.64 -19.37
CA SER A 290 -2.75 4.34 -19.67
C SER A 290 -4.02 4.08 -18.89
N ASN A 291 -4.95 3.36 -19.51
CA ASN A 291 -6.17 2.79 -18.93
C ASN A 291 -6.19 1.31 -19.31
N ASP A 292 -5.63 0.48 -18.44
CA ASP A 292 -5.34 -0.90 -18.81
C ASP A 292 -6.41 -1.88 -18.30
N TYR A 293 -7.11 -1.53 -17.22
CA TYR A 293 -8.01 -2.43 -16.51
C TYR A 293 -9.34 -1.80 -16.11
N LYS A 294 -10.35 -2.65 -16.11
CA LYS A 294 -11.67 -2.42 -15.55
C LYS A 294 -11.79 -3.23 -14.26
N TYR A 295 -12.02 -2.53 -13.16
CA TYR A 295 -12.08 -3.10 -11.83
C TYR A 295 -13.52 -3.24 -11.36
N THR A 296 -13.79 -4.31 -10.60
CA THR A 296 -15.09 -4.52 -9.94
C THR A 296 -14.87 -4.63 -8.44
N LEU A 297 -15.64 -3.88 -7.66
CA LEU A 297 -15.60 -3.85 -6.20
C LEU A 297 -16.98 -4.16 -5.62
N LEU A 298 -17.00 -4.65 -4.37
CA LEU A 298 -18.22 -4.74 -3.60
C LEU A 298 -18.58 -3.37 -2.99
N THR A 299 -19.85 -2.99 -3.07
CA THR A 299 -20.30 -1.67 -2.60
C THR A 299 -20.45 -1.54 -1.10
N GLY A 300 -20.51 -2.67 -0.39
CA GLY A 300 -20.86 -2.72 1.03
C GLY A 300 -22.37 -2.73 1.31
N LYS A 301 -23.23 -2.72 0.28
CA LYS A 301 -24.71 -2.69 0.43
C LYS A 301 -25.25 -3.91 1.18
N LEU A 302 -24.72 -5.10 0.89
CA LEU A 302 -25.12 -6.35 1.56
C LEU A 302 -24.40 -6.54 2.90
N ASN A 303 -23.10 -6.24 2.92
CA ASN A 303 -22.24 -6.38 4.10
C ASN A 303 -21.25 -5.21 4.15
N TYR A 304 -21.38 -4.34 5.15
CA TYR A 304 -20.53 -3.17 5.31
C TYR A 304 -19.03 -3.50 5.46
N LYS A 305 -18.69 -4.74 5.87
CA LYS A 305 -17.29 -5.18 5.99
C LYS A 305 -16.62 -5.42 4.64
N GLU A 306 -17.42 -5.61 3.60
CA GLU A 306 -16.95 -5.89 2.24
C GLU A 306 -16.86 -4.62 1.38
N VAL A 307 -17.13 -3.44 1.94
CA VAL A 307 -17.06 -2.18 1.18
C VAL A 307 -15.67 -1.98 0.59
N GLY A 308 -15.61 -1.82 -0.73
CA GLY A 308 -14.36 -1.61 -1.46
C GLY A 308 -13.53 -2.87 -1.69
N GLU A 309 -13.97 -4.04 -1.23
CA GLU A 309 -13.29 -5.32 -1.50
C GLU A 309 -13.31 -5.60 -3.00
N MET A 310 -12.14 -6.00 -3.54
CA MET A 310 -11.98 -6.27 -4.95
C MET A 310 -12.62 -7.60 -5.33
N VAL A 311 -13.59 -7.54 -6.24
CA VAL A 311 -14.24 -8.72 -6.84
C VAL A 311 -13.38 -9.31 -7.94
N GLY A 312 -12.65 -8.47 -8.66
CA GLY A 312 -11.86 -8.88 -9.81
C GLY A 312 -11.53 -7.71 -10.73
N PHE A 313 -10.73 -8.00 -11.75
CA PHE A 313 -10.40 -7.07 -12.82
C PHE A 313 -10.29 -7.78 -14.15
N THR A 314 -10.50 -7.01 -15.22
CA THR A 314 -10.34 -7.46 -16.60
C THR A 314 -9.72 -6.33 -17.39
N ASN A 315 -8.72 -6.63 -18.22
CA ASN A 315 -8.17 -5.64 -19.13
C ASN A 315 -9.14 -5.32 -20.28
N LEU A 316 -8.89 -4.23 -21.01
CA LEU A 316 -9.86 -3.72 -21.99
C LEU A 316 -10.13 -4.66 -23.17
N ASP A 317 -9.18 -5.52 -23.55
CA ASP A 317 -9.32 -6.51 -24.62
C ASP A 317 -9.83 -7.88 -24.12
N GLY A 318 -9.94 -8.07 -22.80
CA GLY A 318 -10.38 -9.31 -22.16
C GLY A 318 -9.32 -10.41 -22.11
N SER A 319 -8.08 -10.17 -22.52
CA SER A 319 -7.01 -11.18 -22.54
C SER A 319 -6.45 -11.51 -21.15
N ILE A 320 -6.56 -10.60 -20.19
CA ILE A 320 -6.16 -10.76 -18.79
C ILE A 320 -7.37 -10.51 -17.91
N ALA A 321 -7.82 -11.56 -17.22
CA ALA A 321 -8.94 -11.47 -16.29
C ALA A 321 -8.70 -12.32 -15.05
N THR A 322 -9.22 -11.86 -13.92
CA THR A 322 -9.34 -12.67 -12.71
C THR A 322 -10.41 -13.73 -12.88
N THR A 323 -10.19 -14.91 -12.31
CA THR A 323 -11.18 -16.00 -12.28
C THR A 323 -11.86 -16.06 -10.91
N ARG A 324 -13.08 -16.57 -10.85
CA ARG A 324 -13.80 -16.73 -9.57
C ARG A 324 -14.24 -18.17 -9.41
N ASP A 325 -13.86 -18.78 -8.29
CA ASP A 325 -14.23 -20.15 -7.94
C ASP A 325 -14.66 -20.23 -6.47
N ASN A 326 -15.81 -20.85 -6.21
CA ASN A 326 -16.41 -21.01 -4.88
C ASN A 326 -16.46 -19.73 -4.02
N GLY A 327 -16.67 -18.58 -4.65
CA GLY A 327 -16.75 -17.29 -3.96
C GLY A 327 -15.40 -16.59 -3.74
N VAL A 328 -14.28 -17.25 -4.02
CA VAL A 328 -12.92 -16.70 -3.96
C VAL A 328 -12.50 -16.22 -5.34
N THR A 329 -11.84 -15.06 -5.41
CA THR A 329 -11.30 -14.51 -6.66
C THR A 329 -9.81 -14.83 -6.75
N TYR A 330 -9.38 -15.29 -7.92
CA TYR A 330 -8.00 -15.60 -8.22
C TYR A 330 -7.45 -14.68 -9.32
N LEU A 331 -6.21 -14.26 -9.14
CA LEU A 331 -5.35 -13.64 -10.13
C LEU A 331 -5.11 -14.61 -11.29
N PRO A 332 -4.75 -14.08 -12.49
CA PRO A 332 -4.43 -14.91 -13.65
C PRO A 332 -3.47 -16.06 -13.32
N GLU A 333 -3.79 -17.27 -13.79
CA GLU A 333 -3.08 -18.50 -13.41
C GLU A 333 -1.59 -18.50 -13.78
N ASN A 334 -1.19 -17.71 -14.77
CA ASN A 334 0.18 -17.60 -15.26
C ASN A 334 1.05 -16.61 -14.46
N TRP A 335 0.46 -15.79 -13.58
CA TRP A 335 1.20 -14.79 -12.82
C TRP A 335 2.03 -15.39 -11.70
N TRP A 336 1.46 -16.38 -11.02
CA TRP A 336 2.10 -17.11 -9.93
C TRP A 336 2.18 -18.59 -10.28
N ASN A 337 3.06 -19.32 -9.58
CA ASN A 337 3.49 -20.66 -9.97
C ASN A 337 2.46 -21.75 -9.62
N VAL A 338 1.17 -21.47 -9.80
CA VAL A 338 0.05 -22.34 -9.36
C VAL A 338 -0.01 -23.63 -10.17
N SER A 339 0.39 -23.60 -11.44
CA SER A 339 0.31 -24.75 -12.36
C SER A 339 1.57 -25.65 -12.39
N ASN A 340 2.65 -25.29 -11.68
CA ASN A 340 3.93 -25.99 -11.82
C ASN A 340 3.97 -27.26 -10.96
N ALA A 341 3.94 -28.41 -11.64
CA ALA A 341 4.04 -29.73 -11.03
C ALA A 341 5.41 -29.99 -10.36
N ASP A 342 6.46 -29.28 -10.80
CA ASP A 342 7.84 -29.50 -10.37
C ASP A 342 8.15 -29.10 -8.91
N TYR A 343 7.27 -28.33 -8.24
CA TYR A 343 7.46 -27.92 -6.85
C TYR A 343 6.60 -28.75 -5.89
N GLU A 344 7.01 -30.00 -5.67
CA GLU A 344 6.29 -30.98 -4.84
C GLU A 344 6.19 -30.57 -3.36
N SER A 345 7.14 -29.77 -2.86
CA SER A 345 7.17 -29.33 -1.46
C SER A 345 6.13 -28.25 -1.11
N CYS A 346 5.38 -27.74 -2.09
CA CYS A 346 4.31 -26.78 -1.88
C CYS A 346 2.95 -27.43 -2.18
N PRO A 347 2.14 -27.71 -1.15
CA PRO A 347 0.79 -28.26 -1.31
C PRO A 347 -0.09 -27.39 -2.23
N GLU A 348 -0.96 -28.03 -3.01
CA GLU A 348 -1.81 -27.35 -4.01
C GLU A 348 -2.75 -26.30 -3.39
N ASP A 349 -3.26 -26.55 -2.18
CA ASP A 349 -4.08 -25.62 -1.42
C ASP A 349 -3.28 -24.36 -1.02
N LEU A 350 -2.01 -24.52 -0.63
CA LEU A 350 -1.12 -23.41 -0.30
C LEU A 350 -0.61 -22.67 -1.55
N LYS A 351 -0.38 -23.38 -2.67
CA LYS A 351 -0.05 -22.76 -3.97
C LYS A 351 -1.12 -21.75 -4.38
N ARG A 352 -2.39 -22.13 -4.25
CA ARG A 352 -3.53 -21.30 -4.64
C ARG A 352 -3.67 -20.02 -3.82
N LEU A 353 -3.16 -19.97 -2.60
CA LEU A 353 -3.13 -18.75 -1.78
C LEU A 353 -2.37 -17.62 -2.47
N ALA A 354 -1.31 -17.94 -3.23
CA ALA A 354 -0.50 -16.95 -3.91
C ALA A 354 -1.28 -16.16 -4.98
N SER A 355 -2.25 -16.83 -5.62
CA SER A 355 -3.12 -16.23 -6.61
C SER A 355 -4.40 -15.65 -6.03
N GLN A 356 -4.65 -15.66 -4.72
CA GLN A 356 -5.88 -15.05 -4.20
C GLN A 356 -5.82 -13.53 -4.29
N LEU A 357 -6.88 -12.94 -4.86
CA LEU A 357 -7.13 -11.50 -4.81
C LEU A 357 -7.97 -11.20 -3.57
N ASN A 358 -7.31 -10.65 -2.55
CA ASN A 358 -7.92 -10.26 -1.28
C ASN A 358 -7.77 -8.75 -1.04
N GLY A 359 -8.76 -8.13 -0.38
CA GLY A 359 -8.67 -6.76 0.10
C GLY A 359 -9.21 -5.70 -0.84
N THR A 360 -9.01 -4.45 -0.45
CA THR A 360 -9.43 -3.28 -1.21
C THR A 360 -8.31 -2.76 -2.10
N SER A 361 -8.58 -1.71 -2.88
CA SER A 361 -7.56 -0.94 -3.60
C SER A 361 -6.69 -0.07 -2.67
N GLY A 362 -6.93 -0.09 -1.36
CA GLY A 362 -6.17 0.67 -0.36
C GLY A 362 -6.63 2.12 -0.16
N GLN A 363 -7.61 2.61 -0.93
CA GLN A 363 -8.13 3.97 -0.80
C GLN A 363 -9.03 4.13 0.44
N PHE A 364 -9.87 3.13 0.72
CA PHE A 364 -10.79 3.12 1.84
C PHE A 364 -10.85 1.73 2.49
N PHE A 365 -11.21 1.72 3.77
CA PHE A 365 -11.40 0.51 4.56
C PHE A 365 -12.79 0.52 5.21
N HIS A 366 -13.25 -0.67 5.59
CA HIS A 366 -14.53 -0.79 6.27
C HIS A 366 -14.54 -0.05 7.63
N VAL A 367 -15.74 0.33 8.08
CA VAL A 367 -15.94 0.99 9.38
C VAL A 367 -15.61 0.04 10.54
N LYS A 368 -15.29 0.62 11.71
CA LYS A 368 -15.02 -0.10 12.96
C LYS A 368 -13.85 -1.08 12.88
N LEU A 369 -12.67 -0.57 12.52
CA LEU A 369 -11.40 -1.26 12.69
C LEU A 369 -11.00 -1.30 14.17
N ASP A 370 -10.35 -2.40 14.55
CA ASP A 370 -9.74 -2.60 15.86
C ASP A 370 -8.27 -3.02 15.71
N LYS A 371 -7.56 -3.15 16.83
CA LYS A 371 -6.13 -3.53 16.83
C LYS A 371 -5.88 -4.98 16.36
N LYS A 372 -6.93 -5.80 16.22
CA LYS A 372 -6.85 -7.18 15.70
C LYS A 372 -7.19 -7.26 14.22
N SER A 373 -7.68 -6.16 13.63
CA SER A 373 -8.07 -6.08 12.24
C SER A 373 -6.83 -6.25 11.36
N GLN A 374 -6.98 -6.95 10.24
CA GLN A 374 -5.90 -7.26 9.30
C GLN A 374 -6.35 -6.84 7.90
N PRO A 375 -6.32 -5.54 7.58
CA PRO A 375 -6.75 -5.08 6.27
C PRO A 375 -5.83 -5.65 5.19
N TYR A 376 -6.43 -6.07 4.09
CA TYR A 376 -5.69 -6.43 2.88
C TYR A 376 -5.78 -5.30 1.87
N VAL A 377 -4.68 -5.09 1.14
CA VAL A 377 -4.63 -4.16 0.01
C VAL A 377 -4.02 -4.88 -1.17
N TYR A 378 -4.72 -4.90 -2.30
CA TYR A 378 -4.14 -5.38 -3.54
C TYR A 378 -3.24 -4.30 -4.15
N VAL A 379 -1.99 -4.66 -4.43
CA VAL A 379 -0.99 -3.76 -5.03
C VAL A 379 -0.69 -4.22 -6.44
N GLU A 380 -1.22 -3.48 -7.41
CA GLU A 380 -1.07 -3.72 -8.86
C GLU A 380 0.40 -3.74 -9.31
N ASP A 381 1.25 -2.94 -8.67
CA ASP A 381 2.66 -2.79 -9.03
C ASP A 381 3.47 -4.08 -8.81
N ILE A 382 3.04 -4.93 -7.86
CA ILE A 382 3.69 -6.22 -7.53
C ILE A 382 2.74 -7.41 -7.65
N CYS A 383 1.54 -7.19 -8.21
CA CYS A 383 0.56 -8.21 -8.58
C CYS A 383 0.11 -9.12 -7.44
N ARG A 384 -0.03 -8.57 -6.22
CA ARG A 384 -0.31 -9.34 -5.01
C ARG A 384 -1.12 -8.54 -4.01
N SER A 385 -1.95 -9.24 -3.23
CA SER A 385 -2.55 -8.73 -2.00
C SER A 385 -1.59 -8.74 -0.82
N LEU A 386 -1.40 -7.58 -0.20
CA LEU A 386 -0.58 -7.38 0.99
C LEU A 386 -1.47 -7.33 2.23
N LYS A 387 -1.06 -8.07 3.25
CA LYS A 387 -1.70 -8.08 4.55
C LYS A 387 -1.03 -7.04 5.45
N PHE A 388 -1.86 -6.28 6.15
CA PHE A 388 -1.41 -5.27 7.10
C PHE A 388 -1.77 -5.67 8.53
N VAL A 389 -0.89 -5.33 9.48
CA VAL A 389 -1.05 -5.62 10.91
C VAL A 389 -0.89 -4.34 11.72
N TYR A 390 -1.63 -4.24 12.82
CA TYR A 390 -1.53 -3.09 13.73
C TYR A 390 -0.12 -2.98 14.31
N ASP A 391 0.43 -1.76 14.31
CA ASP A 391 1.74 -1.44 14.86
C ASP A 391 1.64 -0.50 16.07
N SER A 392 1.01 0.66 15.90
CA SER A 392 0.94 1.69 16.93
C SER A 392 -0.29 2.60 16.79
N GLU A 393 -0.56 3.39 17.82
CA GLU A 393 -1.41 4.59 17.69
C GLU A 393 -0.60 5.72 17.03
N THR A 394 -1.29 6.60 16.31
CA THR A 394 -0.73 7.76 15.62
C THR A 394 -1.73 8.89 15.60
N THR A 395 -1.27 10.13 15.44
CA THR A 395 -2.13 11.29 15.24
C THR A 395 -1.68 12.00 13.97
N VAL A 396 -2.58 12.12 13.01
CA VAL A 396 -2.34 12.75 11.71
C VAL A 396 -3.28 13.93 11.57
N ARG A 397 -2.72 15.15 11.46
CA ARG A 397 -3.50 16.39 11.30
C ARG A 397 -4.62 16.55 12.35
N ASP A 398 -4.26 16.35 13.63
CA ASP A 398 -5.17 16.41 14.79
C ASP A 398 -6.31 15.36 14.78
N VAL A 399 -6.14 14.26 14.03
CA VAL A 399 -7.03 13.11 14.05
C VAL A 399 -6.26 11.89 14.52
N ASP A 400 -6.77 11.27 15.59
CA ASP A 400 -6.22 10.03 16.12
C ASP A 400 -6.54 8.85 15.19
N GLY A 401 -5.55 8.00 14.97
CA GLY A 401 -5.63 6.85 14.08
C GLY A 401 -4.79 5.68 14.56
N TYR A 402 -4.91 4.57 13.85
CA TYR A 402 -4.06 3.40 14.01
C TYR A 402 -3.12 3.29 12.83
N ARG A 403 -1.83 3.10 13.12
CA ARG A 403 -0.81 2.76 12.14
C ARG A 403 -0.82 1.25 11.95
N PHE A 404 -1.02 0.85 10.71
CA PHE A 404 -0.83 -0.51 10.24
C PHE A 404 0.43 -0.58 9.37
N VAL A 405 1.15 -1.69 9.47
CA VAL A 405 2.36 -1.96 8.68
C VAL A 405 2.19 -3.26 7.91
N ILE A 406 2.93 -3.41 6.82
CA ILE A 406 2.98 -4.69 6.10
C ILE A 406 3.43 -5.82 7.04
N ASP A 407 2.74 -6.95 6.99
CA ASP A 407 3.08 -8.13 7.81
C ASP A 407 4.49 -8.62 7.46
N SER A 408 5.33 -8.87 8.48
CA SER A 408 6.72 -9.33 8.28
C SER A 408 6.79 -10.67 7.55
N ASP A 409 5.71 -11.45 7.63
CA ASP A 409 5.61 -12.72 6.93
C ASP A 409 5.39 -12.55 5.43
N THR A 410 5.05 -11.36 4.92
CA THR A 410 4.65 -11.17 3.52
C THR A 410 5.71 -11.62 2.52
N PHE A 411 6.99 -11.34 2.77
CA PHE A 411 8.10 -11.74 1.88
C PHE A 411 8.97 -12.85 2.48
N ASN A 412 8.43 -13.63 3.42
CA ASN A 412 9.14 -14.70 4.13
C ASN A 412 8.74 -16.07 3.57
N TYR A 413 9.62 -16.69 2.79
CA TYR A 413 9.40 -18.02 2.20
C TYR A 413 9.49 -19.17 3.22
N ASN A 414 9.95 -18.91 4.44
CA ASN A 414 9.86 -19.91 5.53
C ASN A 414 8.40 -20.14 5.98
N VAL A 415 7.49 -19.22 5.65
CA VAL A 415 6.06 -19.36 5.92
C VAL A 415 5.43 -20.20 4.82
N PRO A 416 4.81 -21.36 5.14
CA PRO A 416 4.27 -22.27 4.12
C PRO A 416 3.26 -21.64 3.16
N SER A 417 2.47 -20.66 3.61
CA SER A 417 1.50 -19.96 2.75
C SER A 417 2.12 -19.15 1.62
N ASN A 418 3.43 -18.87 1.68
CA ASN A 418 4.14 -18.12 0.65
C ASN A 418 4.78 -19.01 -0.43
N CYS A 419 4.71 -20.33 -0.30
CA CYS A 419 5.40 -21.23 -1.22
C CYS A 419 4.91 -21.11 -2.67
N GLY A 420 3.66 -20.70 -2.91
CA GLY A 420 3.10 -20.47 -4.26
C GLY A 420 3.74 -19.30 -5.02
N PHE A 421 4.49 -18.43 -4.34
CA PHE A 421 5.22 -17.34 -4.95
C PHE A 421 6.66 -17.72 -5.34
N CYS A 422 7.09 -18.93 -5.00
CA CYS A 422 8.39 -19.43 -5.37
C CYS A 422 8.42 -19.87 -6.84
N THR A 423 9.40 -19.37 -7.56
CA THR A 423 9.71 -19.79 -8.92
C THR A 423 10.99 -20.62 -8.94
N LYS A 424 11.10 -21.52 -9.92
CA LYS A 424 12.33 -22.28 -10.19
C LYS A 424 13.42 -21.33 -10.68
N LEU A 425 14.60 -21.40 -10.07
CA LEU A 425 15.72 -20.53 -10.39
C LEU A 425 16.37 -20.98 -11.70
N ASN A 426 16.71 -20.00 -12.53
CA ASN A 426 17.31 -20.21 -13.86
C ASN A 426 18.82 -19.92 -13.90
N ALA A 427 19.43 -19.71 -12.74
CA ALA A 427 20.85 -19.53 -12.49
C ALA A 427 21.08 -19.59 -10.98
N ASN A 428 22.36 -19.63 -10.57
CA ASN A 428 22.73 -19.47 -9.17
C ASN A 428 22.50 -18.01 -8.73
N PHE A 429 21.92 -17.81 -7.55
CA PHE A 429 21.72 -16.51 -6.93
C PHE A 429 22.03 -16.61 -5.45
N TYR A 430 23.00 -15.82 -4.96
CA TYR A 430 23.49 -15.93 -3.60
C TYR A 430 23.93 -17.37 -3.25
N ASP A 431 23.39 -17.96 -2.18
CA ASP A 431 23.60 -19.36 -1.78
C ASP A 431 22.64 -20.36 -2.46
N ARG A 432 21.69 -19.88 -3.29
CA ARG A 432 20.72 -20.72 -4.00
C ARG A 432 21.25 -21.14 -5.37
N LEU A 433 21.08 -22.42 -5.69
CA LEU A 433 21.59 -23.01 -6.93
C LEU A 433 20.55 -22.99 -8.05
N GLU A 434 21.02 -23.02 -9.30
CA GLU A 434 20.18 -23.21 -10.47
C GLU A 434 19.34 -24.49 -10.34
N GLY A 435 18.05 -24.40 -10.65
CA GLY A 435 17.10 -25.51 -10.49
C GLY A 435 16.45 -25.62 -9.11
N GLU A 436 16.99 -24.95 -8.07
CA GLU A 436 16.30 -24.80 -6.79
C GLU A 436 15.08 -23.85 -6.90
N PHE A 437 14.32 -23.74 -5.82
CA PHE A 437 13.12 -22.90 -5.75
C PHE A 437 13.30 -21.78 -4.72
N CYS A 438 12.58 -20.69 -4.97
CA CYS A 438 12.53 -19.48 -4.14
C CYS A 438 13.84 -18.67 -4.18
N LEU A 439 13.69 -17.35 -4.23
CA LEU A 439 14.78 -16.43 -3.88
C LEU A 439 14.94 -16.39 -2.36
N PRO A 440 16.04 -15.82 -1.83
CA PRO A 440 16.14 -15.49 -0.41
C PRO A 440 14.96 -14.64 0.08
N ASN A 441 14.67 -14.69 1.39
CA ASN A 441 13.57 -13.92 1.98
C ASN A 441 13.75 -12.42 1.74
N GLY A 442 12.62 -11.71 1.64
CA GLY A 442 12.56 -10.27 1.36
C GLY A 442 12.59 -9.91 -0.14
N LEU A 443 12.72 -10.90 -1.03
CA LEU A 443 12.74 -10.71 -2.48
C LEU A 443 11.52 -11.38 -3.12
N LEU A 444 10.80 -10.69 -4.01
CA LEU A 444 9.66 -11.22 -4.75
C LEU A 444 9.91 -11.15 -6.27
N HIS A 445 9.95 -12.30 -6.94
CA HIS A 445 10.18 -12.35 -8.39
C HIS A 445 8.92 -11.92 -9.16
N LEU A 446 9.01 -10.88 -10.00
CA LEU A 446 7.86 -10.29 -10.70
C LEU A 446 7.68 -10.76 -12.15
N GLY A 447 8.62 -11.55 -12.69
CA GLY A 447 8.60 -11.93 -14.10
C GLY A 447 7.40 -12.79 -14.56
N GLY A 448 6.54 -13.25 -13.65
CA GLY A 448 5.29 -13.94 -14.02
C GLY A 448 4.15 -12.98 -14.38
N CYS A 449 3.98 -11.89 -13.62
CA CYS A 449 2.90 -10.93 -13.85
C CYS A 449 3.35 -9.67 -14.62
N LYS A 450 4.64 -9.32 -14.54
CA LYS A 450 5.28 -8.27 -15.34
C LYS A 450 5.95 -8.93 -16.55
N SER A 451 5.12 -9.56 -17.38
CA SER A 451 5.48 -10.17 -18.67
C SER A 451 5.90 -9.09 -19.68
N PRO A 452 6.64 -9.39 -20.77
CA PRO A 452 6.98 -8.45 -21.85
C PRO A 452 5.78 -7.80 -22.56
N THR A 453 4.55 -8.17 -22.19
CA THR A 453 3.32 -7.50 -22.62
C THR A 453 2.94 -6.32 -21.72
N ASN A 454 3.48 -6.24 -20.49
CA ASN A 454 3.24 -5.18 -19.50
C ASN A 454 4.46 -4.26 -19.31
N ILE A 455 5.64 -4.66 -19.77
CA ILE A 455 6.75 -3.75 -20.13
C ILE A 455 6.69 -3.66 -21.65
N ASN A 456 6.39 -2.50 -22.22
CA ASN A 456 6.19 -2.34 -23.67
C ASN A 456 7.50 -2.53 -24.47
N ILE A 457 8.00 -3.76 -24.58
CA ILE A 457 9.11 -4.11 -25.47
C ILE A 457 8.52 -4.35 -26.86
N ASN A 458 8.13 -3.27 -27.55
CA ASN A 458 7.61 -3.36 -28.91
C ASN A 458 8.76 -3.56 -29.90
N ILE A 459 8.98 -4.78 -30.38
CA ILE A 459 9.97 -5.08 -31.42
C ILE A 459 9.26 -5.25 -32.77
N PRO A 460 9.37 -4.28 -33.69
CA PRO A 460 8.79 -4.39 -35.03
C PRO A 460 9.30 -5.65 -35.73
N GLY A 461 8.40 -6.43 -36.33
CA GLY A 461 8.73 -7.67 -37.05
C GLY A 461 8.92 -8.92 -36.18
N MET A 462 8.84 -8.84 -34.84
CA MET A 462 8.69 -10.04 -33.99
C MET A 462 7.37 -10.78 -34.25
N GLU A 463 6.33 -10.08 -34.70
CA GLU A 463 5.05 -10.71 -35.09
C GLU A 463 5.21 -11.76 -36.21
N GLN A 464 6.24 -11.62 -37.05
CA GLN A 464 6.59 -12.57 -38.12
C GLN A 464 7.48 -13.72 -37.66
N LEU A 465 8.23 -13.54 -36.55
CA LEU A 465 9.03 -14.59 -35.89
C LEU A 465 8.18 -15.54 -35.02
N GLY A 466 6.87 -15.55 -35.30
CA GLY A 466 5.83 -16.14 -34.46
C GLY A 466 5.58 -15.26 -33.24
N GLY A 467 4.32 -14.87 -33.02
CA GLY A 467 3.81 -14.36 -31.73
C GLY A 467 3.98 -15.33 -30.54
N LEU A 468 4.90 -16.29 -30.70
CA LEU A 468 5.36 -17.35 -29.83
C LEU A 468 6.85 -17.17 -29.47
N LEU A 469 7.40 -15.95 -29.57
CA LEU A 469 8.56 -15.56 -28.77
C LEU A 469 8.10 -15.50 -27.32
N ALA A 470 8.02 -16.71 -26.78
CA ALA A 470 7.18 -17.16 -25.71
C ALA A 470 7.24 -16.28 -24.46
N ALA A 471 6.06 -15.88 -23.99
CA ALA A 471 5.85 -15.40 -22.63
C ALA A 471 6.41 -16.38 -21.57
N GLU A 472 6.62 -17.66 -21.92
CA GLU A 472 7.31 -18.65 -21.08
C GLU A 472 8.85 -18.59 -21.13
N ILE A 473 9.47 -18.18 -22.25
CA ILE A 473 10.94 -18.13 -22.42
C ILE A 473 11.53 -16.83 -21.84
N ILE A 474 10.77 -15.73 -21.86
CA ILE A 474 11.24 -14.38 -21.54
C ILE A 474 10.63 -13.89 -20.22
N LYS A 475 11.01 -14.54 -19.10
CA LYS A 475 10.74 -13.98 -17.78
C LYS A 475 11.69 -12.81 -17.54
N ILE A 476 11.13 -11.62 -17.38
CA ILE A 476 11.91 -10.41 -17.12
C ILE A 476 12.59 -10.58 -15.75
N PRO A 477 13.91 -10.34 -15.64
CA PRO A 477 14.65 -10.53 -14.40
C PRO A 477 14.42 -9.37 -13.43
N VAL A 478 13.17 -9.08 -13.09
CA VAL A 478 12.78 -8.01 -12.15
C VAL A 478 12.25 -8.59 -10.86
N VAL A 479 12.70 -8.02 -9.75
CA VAL A 479 12.41 -8.47 -8.39
C VAL A 479 11.98 -7.27 -7.54
N ALA A 480 10.89 -7.40 -6.81
CA ALA A 480 10.46 -6.44 -5.81
C ALA A 480 11.06 -6.75 -4.43
N SER A 481 11.30 -5.72 -3.63
CA SER A 481 11.65 -5.81 -2.21
C SER A 481 11.16 -4.59 -1.45
N ASN A 482 11.33 -4.58 -0.13
CA ASN A 482 11.31 -3.32 0.62
C ASN A 482 12.56 -2.48 0.27
N PRO A 483 12.52 -1.15 0.43
CA PRO A 483 13.68 -0.28 0.31
C PRO A 483 14.86 -0.75 1.15
N HIS A 484 16.07 -0.58 0.62
CA HIS A 484 17.33 -0.99 1.26
C HIS A 484 17.38 -2.47 1.67
N PHE A 485 16.54 -3.31 1.05
CA PHE A 485 16.34 -4.72 1.42
C PHE A 485 15.90 -4.92 2.88
N PHE A 486 15.12 -3.98 3.44
CA PHE A 486 14.59 -4.11 4.79
C PHE A 486 13.77 -5.41 4.97
N GLY A 487 14.16 -6.22 5.96
CA GLY A 487 13.52 -7.52 6.25
C GLY A 487 13.94 -8.66 5.33
N ALA A 488 14.95 -8.48 4.47
CA ALA A 488 15.53 -9.54 3.65
C ALA A 488 16.56 -10.40 4.41
N ASP A 489 16.89 -11.56 3.86
CA ASP A 489 17.98 -12.40 4.38
C ASP A 489 19.32 -11.64 4.37
N GLN A 490 20.19 -11.92 5.36
CA GLN A 490 21.41 -11.15 5.58
C GLN A 490 22.34 -11.11 4.34
N GLN A 491 22.41 -12.20 3.57
CA GLN A 491 23.20 -12.25 2.34
C GLN A 491 22.76 -11.24 1.26
N VAL A 492 21.47 -10.87 1.23
CA VAL A 492 20.91 -9.86 0.32
C VAL A 492 21.39 -8.48 0.74
N ILE A 493 21.30 -8.18 2.04
CA ILE A 493 21.74 -6.90 2.62
C ILE A 493 23.27 -6.75 2.50
N ASP A 494 24.02 -7.81 2.79
CA ASP A 494 25.48 -7.82 2.78
C ASP A 494 26.08 -7.55 1.40
N LEU A 495 25.33 -7.77 0.32
CA LEU A 495 25.75 -7.43 -1.03
C LEU A 495 25.93 -5.90 -1.21
N PHE A 496 25.18 -5.08 -0.47
CA PHE A 496 25.19 -3.62 -0.56
C PHE A 496 25.67 -2.98 0.75
N PRO A 497 26.99 -2.79 0.95
CA PRO A 497 27.57 -2.40 2.23
C PRO A 497 27.14 -1.01 2.74
N ARG A 498 26.59 -0.14 1.88
CA ARG A 498 26.06 1.18 2.27
C ARG A 498 24.65 1.14 2.82
N PHE A 499 23.91 0.05 2.61
CA PHE A 499 22.52 -0.02 3.01
C PHE A 499 22.42 -0.17 4.53
N LYS A 500 21.57 0.66 5.13
CA LYS A 500 21.28 0.68 6.57
C LYS A 500 19.77 0.65 6.75
N PRO A 501 19.14 -0.50 6.52
CA PRO A 501 17.69 -0.59 6.52
C PRO A 501 17.12 -0.30 7.92
N THR A 502 16.05 0.50 7.97
CA THR A 502 15.35 0.86 9.21
C THR A 502 13.84 0.79 9.02
N LYS A 503 13.13 0.41 10.09
CA LYS A 503 11.66 0.33 10.06
C LYS A 503 11.00 1.66 9.68
N GLU A 504 11.52 2.78 10.16
CA GLU A 504 10.90 4.09 9.92
C GLU A 504 11.02 4.54 8.46
N LYS A 505 12.20 4.36 7.84
CA LYS A 505 12.46 4.75 6.44
C LYS A 505 11.88 3.76 5.43
N ASP A 506 11.93 2.47 5.73
CA ASP A 506 11.80 1.43 4.71
C ASP A 506 10.54 0.56 4.84
N MET A 507 9.77 0.71 5.92
CA MET A 507 8.51 -0.01 6.08
C MET A 507 7.37 0.69 5.35
N THR A 508 6.48 -0.08 4.73
CA THR A 508 5.19 0.44 4.22
C THR A 508 4.19 0.62 5.36
N THR A 509 3.52 1.78 5.42
CA THR A 509 2.61 2.15 6.53
C THR A 509 1.28 2.69 6.02
N LEU A 510 0.19 2.35 6.72
CA LEU A 510 -1.16 2.89 6.53
C LEU A 510 -1.68 3.43 7.86
N ASP A 511 -1.96 4.73 7.92
CA ASP A 511 -2.53 5.38 9.09
C ASP A 511 -4.03 5.59 8.85
N ILE A 512 -4.87 4.88 9.60
CA ILE A 512 -6.31 4.79 9.35
C ILE A 512 -7.08 5.23 10.61
N GLU A 513 -8.10 6.06 10.43
CA GLU A 513 -9.03 6.39 11.51
C GLU A 513 -9.95 5.19 11.79
N PRO A 514 -9.92 4.61 13.00
CA PRO A 514 -10.48 3.29 13.24
C PRO A 514 -12.01 3.22 13.15
N GLN A 515 -12.75 4.29 13.45
CA GLN A 515 -14.21 4.20 13.47
C GLN A 515 -14.81 4.25 12.08
N THR A 516 -14.28 5.12 11.25
CA THR A 516 -14.77 5.41 9.91
C THR A 516 -14.05 4.59 8.85
N GLY A 517 -12.86 4.06 9.12
CA GLY A 517 -12.03 3.38 8.12
C GLY A 517 -11.43 4.33 7.07
N THR A 518 -11.45 5.64 7.35
CA THR A 518 -10.86 6.66 6.46
C THR A 518 -9.33 6.60 6.57
N LEU A 519 -8.66 6.50 5.42
CA LEU A 519 -7.21 6.62 5.32
C LEU A 519 -6.79 8.08 5.60
N LEU A 520 -5.90 8.28 6.58
CA LEU A 520 -5.39 9.60 6.97
C LEU A 520 -4.07 9.91 6.26
N GLN A 521 -3.17 8.94 6.25
CA GLN A 521 -1.86 9.03 5.61
C GLN A 521 -1.41 7.62 5.20
N ALA A 522 -0.70 7.53 4.08
CA ALA A 522 -0.08 6.29 3.64
C ALA A 522 1.32 6.57 3.09
N HIS A 523 2.21 5.61 3.33
CA HIS A 523 3.52 5.49 2.71
C HIS A 523 3.62 4.09 2.13
N LYS A 524 3.32 3.93 0.83
CA LYS A 524 3.54 2.67 0.11
C LYS A 524 4.95 2.70 -0.46
N ARG A 525 5.84 1.92 0.16
CA ARG A 525 7.27 1.89 -0.14
C ARG A 525 7.67 0.57 -0.76
N MET A 526 8.33 0.62 -1.90
CA MET A 526 8.84 -0.56 -2.59
C MET A 526 10.09 -0.24 -3.38
N GLN A 527 10.90 -1.27 -3.60
CA GLN A 527 12.13 -1.21 -4.37
C GLN A 527 12.07 -2.20 -5.54
N LEU A 528 12.47 -1.74 -6.72
CA LEU A 528 12.62 -2.57 -7.90
C LEU A 528 14.09 -2.87 -8.15
N ASN A 529 14.36 -4.14 -8.41
CA ASN A 529 15.69 -4.70 -8.56
C ASN A 529 15.77 -5.52 -9.85
N VAL A 530 16.95 -5.57 -10.45
CA VAL A 530 17.28 -6.51 -11.53
C VAL A 530 17.96 -7.72 -10.92
N LEU A 531 17.51 -8.91 -11.28
CA LEU A 531 18.16 -10.16 -10.91
C LEU A 531 19.36 -10.40 -11.83
N VAL A 532 20.54 -10.15 -11.29
CA VAL A 532 21.83 -10.26 -12.00
C VAL A 532 22.39 -11.65 -11.79
N ARG A 533 22.64 -12.37 -12.88
CA ARG A 533 23.29 -13.68 -12.88
C ARG A 533 24.75 -13.57 -13.30
N GLN A 534 25.53 -14.56 -12.90
CA GLN A 534 26.91 -14.74 -13.34
C GLN A 534 26.96 -15.52 -14.65
N PHE A 535 27.94 -15.23 -15.51
CA PHE A 535 28.19 -15.99 -16.75
C PHE A 535 29.61 -16.57 -16.73
N PRO A 536 29.81 -17.77 -16.13
CA PRO A 536 31.15 -18.35 -15.95
C PRO A 536 31.93 -18.57 -17.25
N ASN A 537 31.22 -18.81 -18.35
CA ASN A 537 31.80 -19.06 -19.67
C ASN A 537 32.25 -17.78 -20.40
N ILE A 538 32.01 -16.60 -19.82
CA ILE A 538 32.36 -15.31 -20.41
C ILE A 538 33.30 -14.60 -19.44
N SER A 539 34.57 -14.53 -19.81
CA SER A 539 35.65 -14.00 -18.95
C SER A 539 35.27 -12.68 -18.27
N SER A 540 34.73 -11.72 -19.02
CA SER A 540 34.30 -10.42 -18.49
C SER A 540 33.22 -10.49 -17.41
N PHE A 541 32.31 -11.48 -17.44
CA PHE A 541 31.19 -11.59 -16.48
C PHE A 541 31.29 -12.84 -15.60
N SER A 542 32.47 -13.44 -15.56
CA SER A 542 32.75 -14.64 -14.77
C SER A 542 32.94 -14.32 -13.29
N SER A 543 33.17 -13.07 -12.91
CA SER A 543 33.46 -12.67 -11.52
C SER A 543 32.33 -11.91 -10.84
N ILE A 544 31.28 -11.53 -11.56
CA ILE A 544 30.14 -10.80 -10.98
C ILE A 544 29.43 -11.63 -9.92
N LEU A 545 29.11 -11.00 -8.79
CA LEU A 545 28.35 -11.64 -7.72
C LEU A 545 26.87 -11.74 -8.13
N PRO A 546 26.27 -12.93 -8.20
CA PRO A 546 24.88 -13.06 -8.59
C PRO A 546 23.94 -12.66 -7.44
N GLY A 547 22.91 -11.87 -7.74
CA GLY A 547 21.97 -11.36 -6.75
C GLY A 547 20.99 -10.34 -7.30
N ALA A 548 20.21 -9.71 -6.41
CA ALA A 548 19.25 -8.68 -6.75
C ALA A 548 19.92 -7.31 -6.65
N TYR A 549 20.02 -6.61 -7.77
CA TYR A 549 20.68 -5.31 -7.88
C TYR A 549 19.62 -4.21 -7.99
N PRO A 550 19.51 -3.29 -7.02
CA PRO A 550 18.44 -2.29 -6.99
C PRO A 550 18.63 -1.23 -8.08
N MET A 551 17.53 -0.81 -8.69
CA MET A 551 17.48 0.32 -9.65
C MET A 551 17.05 1.60 -8.95
N PHE A 552 15.93 1.52 -8.22
CA PHE A 552 15.38 2.59 -7.41
C PHE A 552 14.40 2.03 -6.39
N TRP A 553 14.06 2.86 -5.41
CA TRP A 553 12.87 2.68 -4.60
C TRP A 553 11.94 3.88 -4.71
N VAL A 554 10.67 3.65 -4.41
CA VAL A 554 9.61 4.65 -4.51
C VAL A 554 8.83 4.69 -3.20
N ASP A 555 8.52 5.90 -2.73
CA ASP A 555 7.55 6.18 -1.67
C ASP A 555 6.32 6.84 -2.30
N GLU A 556 5.26 6.06 -2.53
CA GLU A 556 3.94 6.57 -2.88
C GLU A 556 3.26 7.07 -1.61
N THR A 557 3.15 8.39 -1.50
CA THR A 557 2.61 9.07 -0.34
C THR A 557 1.21 9.59 -0.61
N TYR A 558 0.34 9.40 0.37
CA TYR A 558 -0.98 10.01 0.45
C TYR A 558 -1.12 10.71 1.79
N THR A 559 -1.81 11.85 1.81
CA THR A 559 -2.20 12.51 3.05
C THR A 559 -3.54 13.18 2.82
N ILE A 560 -4.46 13.01 3.77
CA ILE A 560 -5.83 13.51 3.68
C ILE A 560 -5.85 15.02 3.39
N ASP A 561 -6.63 15.41 2.38
CA ASP A 561 -6.82 16.79 1.96
C ASP A 561 -7.70 17.58 2.97
N ASP A 562 -7.70 18.91 2.85
CA ASP A 562 -8.39 19.80 3.79
C ASP A 562 -9.92 19.62 3.78
N SER A 563 -10.51 19.29 2.63
CA SER A 563 -11.96 19.14 2.47
C SER A 563 -12.45 17.82 3.05
N SER A 564 -11.73 16.73 2.78
CA SER A 564 -11.95 15.40 3.35
C SER A 564 -11.71 15.42 4.86
N LEU A 565 -10.67 16.13 5.32
CA LEU A 565 -10.35 16.28 6.74
C LEU A 565 -11.48 17.02 7.48
N LYS A 566 -11.98 18.13 6.94
CA LYS A 566 -13.10 18.87 7.56
C LYS A 566 -14.36 18.01 7.65
N SER A 567 -14.64 17.23 6.62
CA SER A 567 -15.79 16.32 6.60
C SER A 567 -15.64 15.23 7.67
N LEU A 568 -14.45 14.63 7.79
CA LEU A 568 -14.14 13.65 8.83
C LEU A 568 -14.23 14.26 10.24
N GLN A 569 -13.64 15.42 10.46
CA GLN A 569 -13.70 16.15 11.74
C GLN A 569 -15.14 16.53 12.11
N GLY A 570 -16.01 16.84 11.14
CA GLY A 570 -17.43 17.05 11.38
C GLY A 570 -18.12 15.79 11.92
N VAL A 571 -17.86 14.63 11.29
CA VAL A 571 -18.42 13.33 11.71
C VAL A 571 -17.92 12.93 13.10
N LEU A 572 -16.60 13.04 13.35
CA LEU A 572 -16.00 12.73 14.65
C LEU A 572 -16.39 13.76 15.72
N GLY A 573 -16.53 15.03 15.33
CA GLY A 573 -16.97 16.12 16.18
C GLY A 573 -18.40 15.94 16.67
N MET A 574 -19.29 15.43 15.83
CA MET A 574 -20.66 15.07 16.23
C MET A 574 -20.65 14.00 17.33
N LYS A 575 -19.79 12.99 17.22
CA LYS A 575 -19.60 11.98 18.28
C LYS A 575 -19.11 12.60 19.58
N ASN A 576 -18.12 13.48 19.54
CA ASN A 576 -17.61 14.13 20.74
C ASN A 576 -18.64 15.09 21.35
N THR A 577 -19.39 15.81 20.52
CA THR A 577 -20.46 16.73 20.93
C THR A 577 -21.57 15.97 21.63
N ILE A 578 -22.04 14.85 21.07
CA ILE A 578 -23.10 14.05 21.69
C ILE A 578 -22.60 13.43 23.00
N LYS A 579 -21.36 12.92 23.05
CA LYS A 579 -20.74 12.47 24.32
C LYS A 579 -20.74 13.58 25.38
N LEU A 580 -20.34 14.80 24.99
CA LEU A 580 -20.30 15.95 25.90
C LEU A 580 -21.70 16.34 26.38
N VAL A 581 -22.69 16.41 25.48
CA VAL A 581 -24.09 16.72 25.82
C VAL A 581 -24.67 15.66 26.74
N CYS A 582 -24.47 14.36 26.46
CA CYS A 582 -24.92 13.28 27.34
C CYS A 582 -24.27 13.36 28.72
N TYR A 583 -22.99 13.75 28.79
CA TYR A 583 -22.31 13.93 30.07
C TYR A 583 -22.85 15.15 30.85
N ILE A 584 -22.99 16.31 30.21
CA ILE A 584 -23.49 17.53 30.86
C ILE A 584 -24.96 17.38 31.29
N VAL A 585 -25.82 16.89 30.40
CA VAL A 585 -27.26 16.79 30.66
C VAL A 585 -27.59 15.57 31.52
N GLY A 586 -26.98 14.42 31.25
CA GLY A 586 -27.25 13.20 32.00
C GLY A 586 -26.59 13.21 33.37
N VAL A 587 -25.25 13.29 33.38
CA VAL A 587 -24.46 13.23 34.61
C VAL A 587 -24.48 14.58 35.32
N GLY A 588 -24.22 15.69 34.63
CA GLY A 588 -24.13 17.02 35.25
C GLY A 588 -25.44 17.49 35.89
N LEU A 589 -26.51 17.64 35.10
CA LEU A 589 -27.81 18.08 35.60
C LEU A 589 -28.42 17.06 36.58
N GLY A 590 -28.28 15.76 36.29
CA GLY A 590 -28.73 14.71 37.20
C GLY A 590 -28.04 14.78 38.57
N SER A 591 -26.71 14.97 38.60
CA SER A 591 -25.95 15.14 39.84
C SER A 591 -26.36 16.40 40.60
N LEU A 592 -26.56 17.51 39.89
CA LEU A 592 -27.02 18.76 40.49
C LEU A 592 -28.38 18.60 41.17
N LEU A 593 -29.33 17.92 40.53
CA LEU A 593 -30.66 17.66 41.11
C LEU A 593 -30.58 16.77 42.35
N VAL A 594 -29.70 15.75 42.35
CA VAL A 594 -29.44 14.91 43.52
C VAL A 594 -28.86 15.74 44.66
N VAL A 595 -27.87 16.59 44.40
CA VAL A 595 -27.26 17.47 45.41
C VAL A 595 -28.28 18.46 45.98
N ILE A 596 -29.08 19.11 45.13
CA ILE A 596 -30.15 20.02 45.58
C ILE A 596 -31.15 19.29 46.48
N SER A 597 -31.54 18.06 46.12
CA SER A 597 -32.43 17.24 46.95
C SER A 597 -31.81 16.90 48.31
N LEU A 598 -30.52 16.51 48.34
CA LEU A 598 -29.80 16.20 49.58
C LEU A 598 -29.67 17.42 50.50
N VAL A 599 -29.31 18.59 49.95
CA VAL A 599 -29.20 19.84 50.71
C VAL A 599 -30.56 20.29 51.24
N SER A 600 -31.62 20.22 50.42
CA SER A 600 -32.99 20.53 50.82
C SER A 600 -33.50 19.58 51.92
N CYS A 601 -33.13 18.30 51.86
CA CYS A 601 -33.43 17.33 52.91
C CYS A 601 -32.72 17.68 54.23
N PHE A 602 -31.42 17.97 54.18
CA PHE A 602 -30.64 18.39 55.34
C PHE A 602 -31.18 19.67 55.98
N ALA A 603 -31.51 20.69 55.18
CA ALA A 603 -32.06 21.95 55.66
C ALA A 603 -33.42 21.74 56.35
N ASN A 604 -34.29 20.89 55.80
CA ASN A 604 -35.57 20.56 56.42
C ASN A 604 -35.41 19.83 57.77
N ILE A 605 -34.48 18.88 57.88
CA ILE A 605 -34.19 18.19 59.16
C ILE A 605 -33.67 19.19 60.20
N CYS A 606 -32.80 20.13 59.80
CA CYS A 606 -32.26 21.15 60.71
C CYS A 606 -33.31 22.18 61.15
N CYS A 607 -34.23 22.58 60.26
CA CYS A 607 -35.27 23.57 60.56
C CYS A 607 -36.42 23.01 61.42
N VAL A 608 -36.73 21.71 61.33
CA VAL A 608 -37.77 21.06 62.15
C VAL A 608 -37.33 20.87 63.61
N ASN A 609 -36.03 20.86 63.89
CA ASN A 609 -35.48 20.62 65.23
C ASN A 609 -35.22 21.90 66.07
N ARG A 610 -35.74 23.08 65.67
CA ARG A 610 -35.71 24.24 66.59
C ARG A 610 -36.79 24.06 67.69
N PRO A 611 -36.43 24.02 68.98
CA PRO A 611 -37.42 24.05 70.06
C PRO A 611 -38.09 25.43 70.12
N GLU A 612 -39.42 25.48 70.08
CA GLU A 612 -40.18 26.70 70.42
C GLU A 612 -40.09 26.92 71.94
N GLU A 613 -39.37 27.98 72.34
CA GLU A 613 -39.36 28.43 73.74
C GLU A 613 -40.65 29.24 74.00
N HIS A 614 -41.67 28.57 74.53
CA HIS A 614 -42.93 29.17 74.93
C HIS A 614 -42.97 29.33 76.45
N ASN A 615 -42.58 30.50 76.96
CA ASN A 615 -42.84 30.89 78.35
C ASN A 615 -44.09 31.79 78.43
N ARG A 616 -45.14 31.24 79.06
CA ARG A 616 -46.30 31.97 79.60
C ARG A 616 -45.96 32.48 81.00
N VAL A 617 -46.28 33.75 81.31
CA VAL A 617 -46.76 34.16 82.65
C VAL A 617 -47.91 35.17 82.46
N GLN A 618 -48.90 35.05 83.34
CA GLN A 618 -50.28 35.56 83.34
C GLN A 618 -50.46 37.00 83.91
N PRO A 619 -51.68 37.57 83.99
CA PRO A 619 -51.97 39.01 83.91
C PRO A 619 -52.26 39.76 85.24
N GLU A 620 -52.44 41.08 85.11
CA GLU A 620 -53.09 42.09 85.98
C GLU A 620 -52.50 42.44 87.37
N SER A 621 -52.10 43.72 87.54
CA SER A 621 -52.86 44.72 88.32
C SER A 621 -52.12 46.07 88.39
N LYS A 622 -52.90 47.15 88.23
CA LYS A 622 -52.55 48.54 88.62
C LYS A 622 -52.39 48.61 90.14
N PHE A 623 -51.43 49.40 90.65
CA PHE A 623 -51.68 50.52 91.58
C PHE A 623 -50.39 51.31 91.87
N GLU A 624 -50.55 52.64 91.95
CA GLU A 624 -49.57 53.65 92.37
C GLU A 624 -49.12 53.44 93.83
N ASP A 625 -47.87 53.78 94.19
CA ASP A 625 -47.55 54.99 94.98
C ASP A 625 -46.07 55.16 95.42
N TYR A 626 -45.67 56.45 95.41
CA TYR A 626 -44.63 57.18 96.16
C TYR A 626 -43.15 56.74 96.33
N ARG A 627 -42.29 57.57 95.72
CA ARG A 627 -41.08 58.28 96.23
C ARG A 627 -40.20 57.62 97.31
N LEU A 628 -38.88 57.57 97.05
CA LEU A 628 -37.91 58.57 97.53
C LEU A 628 -36.49 58.31 96.99
N SER A 629 -35.94 59.35 96.34
CA SER A 629 -34.53 59.75 96.18
C SER A 629 -33.65 59.43 97.42
N PRO A 630 -32.28 59.42 97.34
CA PRO A 630 -31.54 60.42 96.57
C PRO A 630 -30.18 60.09 95.94
N ALA A 631 -29.83 61.01 95.02
CA ALA A 631 -28.52 61.61 94.77
C ALA A 631 -27.43 60.75 94.07
N ARG A 632 -26.59 61.28 93.17
CA ARG A 632 -26.45 62.59 92.52
C ARG A 632 -25.19 62.48 91.61
N ARG A 633 -25.26 63.07 90.40
CA ARG A 633 -24.17 63.66 89.58
C ARG A 633 -23.14 62.74 88.89
N GLU A 634 -22.59 63.09 87.72
CA GLU A 634 -22.84 64.09 86.65
C GLU A 634 -21.82 63.79 85.53
N GLY A 635 -22.12 64.23 84.31
CA GLY A 635 -21.11 64.61 83.30
C GLY A 635 -20.79 63.52 82.26
N SER A 636 -21.39 63.49 81.06
CA SER A 636 -21.39 64.46 79.94
C SER A 636 -19.99 64.71 79.35
N GLY A 637 -19.82 64.48 78.05
CA GLY A 637 -18.60 64.91 77.35
C GLY A 637 -18.41 64.32 75.96
N GLU A 638 -19.22 64.82 75.04
CA GLU A 638 -19.07 64.84 73.59
C GLU A 638 -17.66 65.04 72.99
N LEU A 639 -17.57 64.62 71.71
CA LEU A 639 -16.92 65.28 70.56
C LEU A 639 -15.43 65.04 70.22
N ARG A 640 -15.28 64.62 68.95
CA ARG A 640 -14.37 65.11 67.89
C ARG A 640 -13.04 64.39 67.59
N ALA A 641 -13.04 63.84 66.38
CA ALA A 641 -12.23 64.28 65.23
C ALA A 641 -10.88 63.61 64.92
N ARG A 642 -10.91 62.93 63.76
CA ARG A 642 -10.07 63.10 62.56
C ARG A 642 -8.55 62.83 62.59
N THR A 643 -8.23 61.93 61.64
CA THR A 643 -7.22 62.03 60.55
C THR A 643 -5.77 61.60 60.78
N ASN A 644 -5.47 60.47 60.11
CA ASN A 644 -4.51 60.28 59.01
C ASN A 644 -2.99 60.19 59.24
N VAL A 645 -2.44 59.31 58.39
CA VAL A 645 -1.15 59.32 57.66
C VAL A 645 -0.04 58.39 58.19
N GLY A 646 0.53 57.64 57.23
CA GLY A 646 1.90 57.10 57.25
C GLY A 646 1.93 55.59 57.03
N SER A 647 1.97 55.05 55.79
CA SER A 647 3.00 55.07 54.73
C SER A 647 4.15 54.05 54.90
N GLY A 648 4.51 53.43 53.76
CA GLY A 648 5.73 52.64 53.52
C GLY A 648 5.61 51.17 53.94
N GLY A 649 5.55 50.16 53.07
CA GLY A 649 6.12 50.02 51.74
C GLY A 649 7.58 49.61 51.86
N ASP A 650 7.95 48.37 51.52
CA ASP A 650 8.90 48.10 50.43
C ASP A 650 9.09 46.60 50.12
N LYS A 651 9.37 46.38 48.82
CA LYS A 651 10.23 45.37 48.18
C LYS A 651 9.84 43.90 47.97
N SER A 652 9.44 43.71 46.72
CA SER A 652 9.78 42.67 45.73
C SER A 652 11.17 42.02 45.78
N GLN A 653 11.21 40.74 45.39
CA GLN A 653 12.07 40.03 44.41
C GLN A 653 12.04 38.54 44.83
N TYR A 654 11.73 37.52 44.02
CA TYR A 654 11.84 37.26 42.58
C TYR A 654 10.61 36.49 42.07
#